data_AF-A0AAP4C6F6-F1
#
_entry.id   AF-A0AAP4C6F6-F1
#
_cell.length_a   1.000
_cell.length_b   1.000
_cell.length_c   1.000
_cell.angle_alpha   90.00
_cell.angle_beta   90.00
_cell.angle_gamma   90.00
#
_symmetry.space_group_name_H-M   'P 1'
#
loop_
_entity.id
_entity.type
_entity.pdbx_description
1 polymer ?
#
loop_
_entity_poly.entity_id
_entity_poly.type
_entity_poly.pdbx_seq_one_letter_code
_entity_poly.pdbx_strand_id
1 'polypeptide(L)'
;MRLLAVLAVLVALIANGLAAIPGATPAQAQTAQAQATQAQTQTIPVSPAKQDFTNTATQNTYTFTVDADATMNSLDFNVTGNYFLAEYALLVNGKSLKKETFAATQKLPYSTTVSGLNTTLKKGDKIDLYLRFNYHSVKGSVAITPKGTLSGTTTPTEPEPGPTPAPTTVMPAAPTAVDPATAAQCVEKGYINIPDTKGVDYYISDQKTSVGQHFYEGQKATVKVTAKAQSGYQIASGAKTEWSFDMSGQVKTCSDDQPPLPGDTNRKFTATGHGFTLNSDPVNPDTPNAFTAKAGEDAQLNYITVRIKTDATFLDPQHYQLTVDKIEDGVTLQKRNVKIGNGYITMDVVPMKSGKQVDSAFLPKDAVFTFTNNLAQNKKLEVELDAYGTKSADPTDPPIISPPDGADWVHGRVANPQIPMICGLRIAVVADLSTSLSHADNANGFDESKKATKAFIDALAGTPAELGIYNFASSAPANGAGSTVGNNPPYISMQTEAGVNQAKQIVENWAYNPGNSGTNWQAGLQQVKAGNYDVVYFITDGMPTTSSTIKSKGIGAEFVQASALNDAIAAANELKKAGTRVVPLMVDVTLGGRTSQRPVVKNDLVLKDAKRIAWTADPGQAPGIYYKIRSDHPKALHANYINTDTLANLKMAYDAAGSQTLQVFERMPNGRQETITLNQSRWTYGTRDVKQMGEDISGTGDTVRIEGYGKLAAQMKSMAQDLTKKCNGEVIVKKRIVDENGKVLSDGEPGWEFTLSANGQKVIDPGNGSLVTQWRKVTSSRDEDRGTARWGIQSEEEQKLTLVESQQPGYSLYKRDNANAVCHETREGNTVQIPVQNVGEFGFTVNMSEKDKKLSRVSCVVDNYKTPEAKGKLTFKKAQYKDGKITEMPGLGGATFEIYPAKDGKPDYSAGKPLYTIKPGQESIEVKTTGTFFLVETKAPKGLNLLPHPVKFEIAMDQNTEKYTISAGTSNGLITTSGTGEAMILTVVDTASGTLPKTGGNGVVWWAAGGLAIVAAGALLMYRRRA
;
A
#
# COMPACT_ATOMS: atom_id res chain seq x y z
N MET A 1 -49.33 -29.56 -17.58
CA MET A 1 -49.52 -30.75 -18.44
C MET A 1 -48.18 -31.44 -18.65
N ARG A 2 -48.19 -32.78 -18.72
CA ARG A 2 -47.24 -33.71 -19.39
C ARG A 2 -45.74 -33.34 -19.58
N LEU A 3 -44.88 -34.19 -18.99
CA LEU A 3 -43.75 -34.98 -19.60
C LEU A 3 -42.54 -34.21 -20.19
N LEU A 4 -41.27 -34.65 -20.16
CA LEU A 4 -40.48 -35.79 -19.58
C LEU A 4 -39.16 -35.18 -19.03
N ALA A 5 -38.40 -35.71 -18.04
CA ALA A 5 -37.70 -37.01 -17.91
C ALA A 5 -36.51 -37.18 -18.91
N VAL A 6 -35.40 -37.89 -18.64
CA VAL A 6 -35.11 -38.90 -17.58
C VAL A 6 -33.59 -39.23 -17.44
N LEU A 7 -33.15 -39.77 -16.28
CA LEU A 7 -31.88 -40.55 -16.02
C LEU A 7 -30.49 -39.81 -16.13
N ALA A 8 -29.33 -40.29 -15.61
CA ALA A 8 -28.98 -41.53 -14.86
C ALA A 8 -27.61 -41.45 -14.08
N VAL A 9 -27.50 -42.15 -12.93
CA VAL A 9 -26.46 -43.17 -12.52
C VAL A 9 -24.94 -42.78 -12.46
N LEU A 10 -24.06 -43.24 -11.53
CA LEU A 10 -24.13 -43.92 -10.20
C LEU A 10 -22.66 -44.13 -9.65
N VAL A 11 -22.49 -44.72 -8.44
CA VAL A 11 -21.25 -45.33 -7.84
C VAL A 11 -20.25 -44.31 -7.22
N ALA A 12 -19.85 -44.26 -5.93
CA ALA A 12 -19.70 -45.21 -4.78
C ALA A 12 -18.35 -46.00 -4.76
N LEU A 13 -17.77 -46.60 -3.68
CA LEU A 13 -18.16 -46.97 -2.30
C LEU A 13 -16.91 -46.98 -1.34
N ILE A 14 -17.12 -46.98 0.01
CA ILE A 14 -16.37 -47.77 1.08
C ILE A 14 -14.84 -47.51 1.27
N ALA A 15 -14.12 -47.71 2.41
CA ALA A 15 -14.30 -48.20 3.80
C ALA A 15 -13.44 -47.32 4.76
N ASN A 16 -13.75 -47.07 6.05
CA ASN A 16 -13.73 -47.94 7.26
C ASN A 16 -12.38 -48.56 7.67
N GLY A 17 -11.88 -48.21 8.88
CA GLY A 17 -11.40 -49.22 9.85
C GLY A 17 -10.08 -49.01 10.64
N LEU A 18 -10.20 -48.63 11.93
CA LEU A 18 -9.43 -49.14 13.10
C LEU A 18 -7.89 -48.88 13.17
N ALA A 19 -7.21 -48.83 14.34
CA ALA A 19 -7.59 -48.58 15.75
C ALA A 19 -6.32 -48.40 16.64
N ALA A 20 -6.55 -48.08 17.93
CA ALA A 20 -5.63 -48.15 19.08
C ALA A 20 -4.64 -46.98 19.33
N ILE A 21 -4.36 -46.77 20.62
CA ILE A 21 -3.57 -45.68 21.23
C ILE A 21 -2.62 -46.34 22.25
N PRO A 22 -1.37 -45.89 22.40
CA PRO A 22 -1.01 -45.17 23.64
C PRO A 22 -0.21 -43.89 23.34
N GLY A 23 -0.39 -42.86 24.17
CA GLY A 23 0.15 -41.52 23.90
C GLY A 23 1.33 -41.12 24.80
N ALA A 24 2.08 -40.11 24.33
CA ALA A 24 2.87 -39.20 25.16
C ALA A 24 3.03 -37.85 24.42
N THR A 25 2.90 -36.75 25.15
CA THR A 25 3.40 -35.41 24.77
C THR A 25 4.93 -35.33 25.01
N PRO A 26 5.67 -34.27 24.59
CA PRO A 26 5.23 -32.98 24.01
C PRO A 26 5.97 -32.58 22.70
N ALA A 27 5.73 -31.33 22.24
CA ALA A 27 6.63 -30.54 21.37
C ALA A 27 6.93 -31.10 19.95
N GLN A 28 7.71 -30.42 19.09
CA GLN A 28 7.58 -29.04 18.56
C GLN A 28 8.20 -29.04 17.13
N ALA A 29 7.60 -28.33 16.16
CA ALA A 29 8.23 -27.86 14.91
C ALA A 29 8.53 -28.84 13.72
N GLN A 30 8.94 -28.27 12.57
CA GLN A 30 8.29 -28.49 11.24
C GLN A 30 9.04 -27.95 9.94
N THR A 31 8.99 -28.65 8.78
CA THR A 31 9.18 -28.18 7.33
C THR A 31 10.55 -27.56 6.88
N ALA A 32 10.85 -27.14 5.61
CA ALA A 32 10.06 -26.83 4.38
C ALA A 32 10.76 -27.05 2.99
N GLN A 33 9.96 -26.93 1.91
CA GLN A 33 10.21 -27.23 0.48
C GLN A 33 10.78 -26.04 -0.36
N ALA A 34 10.89 -26.18 -1.71
CA ALA A 34 11.05 -25.09 -2.71
C ALA A 34 10.58 -25.51 -4.16
N GLN A 35 10.16 -24.55 -5.04
CA GLN A 35 9.67 -24.75 -6.44
C GLN A 35 9.69 -23.45 -7.34
N ALA A 36 9.20 -23.43 -8.61
CA ALA A 36 9.36 -22.34 -9.64
C ALA A 36 8.17 -22.06 -10.66
N THR A 37 8.29 -21.15 -11.67
CA THR A 37 7.21 -20.27 -12.27
C THR A 37 7.14 -20.01 -13.85
N GLN A 38 6.19 -19.15 -14.37
CA GLN A 38 5.94 -18.71 -15.82
C GLN A 38 5.32 -17.24 -16.02
N ALA A 39 4.93 -16.76 -17.24
CA ALA A 39 4.79 -15.30 -17.68
C ALA A 39 3.47 -14.79 -18.45
N GLN A 40 3.41 -13.53 -18.98
CA GLN A 40 2.18 -12.71 -19.33
C GLN A 40 2.12 -11.88 -20.70
N THR A 41 1.07 -11.04 -20.93
CA THR A 41 0.66 -10.28 -22.20
C THR A 41 0.36 -8.76 -22.00
N GLN A 42 0.30 -7.90 -23.05
CA GLN A 42 0.28 -6.41 -23.00
C GLN A 42 -0.68 -5.68 -24.03
N THR A 43 -0.42 -4.39 -24.36
CA THR A 43 -1.18 -3.50 -25.29
C THR A 43 -0.27 -2.91 -26.38
N ILE A 44 -0.72 -2.79 -27.64
CA ILE A 44 0.08 -2.40 -28.82
C ILE A 44 -0.17 -0.92 -29.19
N PRO A 45 0.88 -0.11 -29.50
CA PRO A 45 0.72 1.30 -29.88
C PRO A 45 0.38 1.51 -31.37
N VAL A 46 -0.43 2.53 -31.64
CA VAL A 46 -0.85 2.98 -32.99
C VAL A 46 -0.96 4.51 -33.07
N SER A 47 -0.62 5.07 -34.24
CA SER A 47 -0.67 6.50 -34.52
C SER A 47 -1.57 6.86 -35.72
N PRO A 48 -2.46 7.87 -35.59
CA PRO A 48 -2.93 8.48 -34.34
C PRO A 48 -3.94 7.55 -33.64
N ALA A 49 -3.78 7.28 -32.34
CA ALA A 49 -4.65 6.34 -31.60
C ALA A 49 -6.15 6.73 -31.55
N LYS A 50 -6.48 7.99 -31.85
CA LYS A 50 -7.83 8.53 -31.97
C LYS A 50 -7.91 9.45 -33.19
N GLN A 51 -9.04 9.43 -33.88
CA GLN A 51 -9.37 10.33 -34.99
C GLN A 51 -10.74 10.97 -34.77
N ASP A 52 -10.78 12.30 -34.78
CA ASP A 52 -12.02 13.08 -34.72
C ASP A 52 -12.54 13.31 -36.14
N PHE A 53 -13.86 13.28 -36.32
CA PHE A 53 -14.49 13.46 -37.62
C PHE A 53 -15.70 14.40 -37.56
N THR A 54 -15.83 15.22 -38.59
CA THR A 54 -16.82 16.31 -38.66
C THR A 54 -17.40 16.41 -40.06
N ASN A 55 -18.74 16.38 -40.16
CA ASN A 55 -19.50 16.57 -41.39
C ASN A 55 -19.23 15.50 -42.46
N THR A 56 -19.26 14.24 -42.05
CA THR A 56 -18.90 13.09 -42.88
C THR A 56 -20.03 12.54 -43.75
N ALA A 57 -19.66 11.77 -44.78
CA ALA A 57 -20.58 10.95 -45.56
C ALA A 57 -21.14 9.80 -44.70
N THR A 58 -22.16 9.09 -45.19
CA THR A 58 -22.74 7.92 -44.50
C THR A 58 -21.79 6.73 -44.39
N GLN A 59 -20.66 6.72 -45.10
CA GLN A 59 -19.63 5.67 -45.08
C GLN A 59 -18.25 6.33 -45.02
N ASN A 60 -17.38 5.90 -44.10
CA ASN A 60 -16.04 6.45 -43.91
C ASN A 60 -15.06 5.37 -43.46
N THR A 61 -13.77 5.51 -43.77
CA THR A 61 -12.69 4.67 -43.25
C THR A 61 -11.73 5.52 -42.43
N TYR A 62 -11.34 5.01 -41.26
CA TYR A 62 -10.38 5.67 -40.37
C TYR A 62 -9.14 4.77 -40.23
N THR A 63 -7.98 5.32 -40.57
CA THR A 63 -6.76 4.55 -40.84
C THR A 63 -5.71 4.82 -39.79
N PHE A 64 -5.39 3.80 -38.99
CA PHE A 64 -4.45 3.85 -37.88
C PHE A 64 -3.16 3.14 -38.27
N THR A 65 -1.98 3.71 -37.98
CA THR A 65 -0.68 3.11 -38.33
C THR A 65 -0.07 2.44 -37.11
N VAL A 66 0.50 1.25 -37.24
CA VAL A 66 1.10 0.51 -36.12
C VAL A 66 2.50 1.06 -35.79
N ASP A 67 2.76 1.35 -34.51
CA ASP A 67 3.99 2.03 -34.08
C ASP A 67 5.09 1.09 -33.56
N ALA A 68 4.78 -0.18 -33.32
CA ALA A 68 5.74 -1.19 -32.89
C ALA A 68 5.40 -2.58 -33.45
N ASP A 69 6.43 -3.35 -33.78
CA ASP A 69 6.28 -4.77 -34.14
C ASP A 69 5.63 -5.55 -33.00
N ALA A 70 4.55 -6.29 -33.30
CA ALA A 70 3.78 -7.02 -32.30
C ALA A 70 2.99 -8.19 -32.92
N THR A 71 2.32 -8.98 -32.08
CA THR A 71 1.24 -9.89 -32.53
C THR A 71 -0.03 -9.53 -31.79
N MET A 72 -1.04 -9.07 -32.54
CA MET A 72 -2.32 -8.59 -32.06
C MET A 72 -3.29 -9.75 -31.86
N ASN A 73 -3.57 -10.07 -30.61
CA ASN A 73 -4.48 -11.16 -30.21
C ASN A 73 -5.94 -10.67 -30.11
N SER A 74 -6.13 -9.40 -29.78
CA SER A 74 -7.43 -8.72 -29.81
C SER A 74 -7.28 -7.23 -30.14
N LEU A 75 -8.38 -6.57 -30.48
CA LEU A 75 -8.44 -5.12 -30.66
C LEU A 75 -9.74 -4.58 -30.06
N ASP A 76 -9.62 -3.63 -29.14
CA ASP A 76 -10.76 -2.84 -28.69
C ASP A 76 -10.94 -1.65 -29.63
N PHE A 77 -12.17 -1.21 -29.88
CA PHE A 77 -12.42 0.11 -30.44
C PHE A 77 -13.66 0.76 -29.86
N ASN A 78 -13.70 2.09 -29.89
CA ASN A 78 -14.82 2.92 -29.47
C ASN A 78 -15.13 3.94 -30.57
N VAL A 79 -16.42 4.10 -30.89
CA VAL A 79 -16.96 5.15 -31.75
C VAL A 79 -17.87 6.04 -30.89
N THR A 80 -17.63 7.33 -30.90
CA THR A 80 -18.50 8.34 -30.25
C THR A 80 -19.12 9.26 -31.29
N GLY A 81 -20.29 9.83 -30.98
CA GLY A 81 -21.00 10.75 -31.88
C GLY A 81 -22.50 10.83 -31.57
N ASN A 82 -23.22 11.68 -32.31
CA ASN A 82 -24.59 12.06 -31.97
C ASN A 82 -25.69 11.25 -32.70
N TYR A 83 -25.33 10.23 -33.48
CA TYR A 83 -26.23 9.45 -34.33
C TYR A 83 -26.00 7.94 -34.17
N PHE A 84 -26.54 7.10 -35.07
CA PHE A 84 -26.53 5.65 -34.94
C PHE A 84 -25.50 4.99 -35.89
N LEU A 85 -24.82 3.97 -35.39
CA LEU A 85 -23.90 3.14 -36.17
C LEU A 85 -24.66 1.98 -36.82
N ALA A 86 -24.55 1.83 -38.13
CA ALA A 86 -25.23 0.78 -38.90
C ALA A 86 -24.29 -0.38 -39.25
N GLU A 87 -22.97 -0.17 -39.32
CA GLU A 87 -21.99 -1.18 -39.72
C GLU A 87 -20.58 -0.81 -39.25
N TYR A 88 -19.76 -1.80 -38.94
CA TYR A 88 -18.30 -1.63 -38.95
C TYR A 88 -17.61 -2.77 -39.70
N ALA A 89 -16.44 -2.48 -40.26
CA ALA A 89 -15.49 -3.50 -40.71
C ALA A 89 -14.07 -3.12 -40.29
N LEU A 90 -13.39 -4.05 -39.63
CA LEU A 90 -11.98 -3.97 -39.28
C LEU A 90 -11.16 -4.65 -40.37
N LEU A 91 -10.13 -3.97 -40.87
CA LEU A 91 -9.18 -4.48 -41.85
C LEU A 91 -7.74 -4.20 -41.39
N VAL A 92 -6.80 -5.03 -41.83
CA VAL A 92 -5.36 -4.78 -41.69
C VAL A 92 -4.73 -4.86 -43.08
N ASN A 93 -4.01 -3.82 -43.50
CA ASN A 93 -3.46 -3.63 -44.84
C ASN A 93 -4.50 -3.96 -45.95
N GLY A 94 -5.72 -3.44 -45.80
CA GLY A 94 -6.85 -3.69 -46.71
C GLY A 94 -7.51 -5.08 -46.64
N LYS A 95 -6.97 -6.04 -45.87
CA LYS A 95 -7.58 -7.36 -45.66
C LYS A 95 -8.55 -7.31 -44.47
N SER A 96 -9.84 -7.52 -44.70
CA SER A 96 -10.83 -7.55 -43.61
C SER A 96 -10.61 -8.73 -42.68
N LEU A 97 -10.60 -8.46 -41.36
CA LEU A 97 -10.46 -9.45 -40.29
C LEU A 97 -11.81 -9.71 -39.58
N LYS A 98 -12.64 -8.67 -39.45
CA LYS A 98 -13.98 -8.75 -38.85
C LYS A 98 -14.91 -7.73 -39.50
N LYS A 99 -16.18 -8.09 -39.65
CA LYS A 99 -17.26 -7.20 -40.10
C LYS A 99 -18.54 -7.51 -39.33
N GLU A 100 -19.34 -6.49 -39.06
CA GLU A 100 -20.62 -6.59 -38.35
C GLU A 100 -21.61 -5.53 -38.83
N THR A 101 -22.91 -5.81 -38.76
CA THR A 101 -23.97 -4.91 -39.22
C THR A 101 -25.09 -4.88 -38.19
N PHE A 102 -25.54 -3.69 -37.83
CA PHE A 102 -26.47 -3.45 -36.72
C PHE A 102 -27.87 -3.08 -37.21
N ALA A 103 -28.85 -3.21 -36.32
CA ALA A 103 -30.15 -2.59 -36.51
C ALA A 103 -30.01 -1.05 -36.50
N ALA A 104 -30.89 -0.36 -37.24
CA ALA A 104 -30.84 1.09 -37.44
C ALA A 104 -31.05 1.95 -36.16
N THR A 105 -31.20 1.30 -35.00
CA THR A 105 -31.41 1.88 -33.66
C THR A 105 -30.18 1.78 -32.74
N GLN A 106 -29.06 1.23 -33.20
CA GLN A 106 -27.82 1.15 -32.41
C GLN A 106 -27.19 2.55 -32.21
N LYS A 107 -27.50 3.18 -31.09
CA LYS A 107 -26.95 4.50 -30.73
C LYS A 107 -25.44 4.44 -30.46
N LEU A 108 -24.78 5.55 -30.72
CA LEU A 108 -23.46 5.87 -30.17
C LEU A 108 -23.59 6.45 -28.73
N PRO A 109 -22.55 6.37 -27.89
CA PRO A 109 -21.27 5.72 -28.13
C PRO A 109 -21.39 4.18 -28.23
N TYR A 110 -20.52 3.57 -29.03
CA TYR A 110 -20.44 2.12 -29.21
C TYR A 110 -18.99 1.67 -29.05
N SER A 111 -18.76 0.76 -28.09
CA SER A 111 -17.46 0.15 -27.82
C SER A 111 -17.54 -1.36 -27.91
N THR A 112 -16.53 -2.02 -28.46
CA THR A 112 -16.45 -3.49 -28.53
C THR A 112 -15.01 -3.98 -28.57
N THR A 113 -14.82 -5.27 -28.23
CA THR A 113 -13.53 -5.98 -28.30
C THR A 113 -13.60 -7.08 -29.35
N VAL A 114 -12.80 -6.95 -30.41
CA VAL A 114 -12.62 -7.97 -31.43
C VAL A 114 -11.49 -8.91 -30.98
N SER A 115 -11.83 -9.99 -30.29
CA SER A 115 -10.90 -11.02 -29.81
C SER A 115 -10.62 -12.11 -30.85
N GLY A 116 -9.47 -12.78 -30.70
CA GLY A 116 -9.09 -13.94 -31.52
C GLY A 116 -8.45 -13.58 -32.85
N LEU A 117 -7.89 -12.37 -32.98
CA LEU A 117 -7.30 -11.87 -34.23
C LEU A 117 -5.96 -12.54 -34.56
N ASN A 118 -5.16 -12.85 -33.53
CA ASN A 118 -3.80 -13.44 -33.58
C ASN A 118 -2.97 -13.04 -34.82
N THR A 119 -3.03 -11.76 -35.17
CA THR A 119 -2.48 -11.21 -36.41
C THR A 119 -1.14 -10.54 -36.10
N THR A 120 -0.06 -11.03 -36.70
CA THR A 120 1.24 -10.34 -36.64
C THR A 120 1.14 -8.98 -37.32
N LEU A 121 1.64 -7.95 -36.65
CA LEU A 121 1.69 -6.57 -37.13
C LEU A 121 3.15 -6.10 -37.15
N LYS A 122 3.52 -5.35 -38.18
CA LYS A 122 4.78 -4.64 -38.30
C LYS A 122 4.60 -3.15 -38.07
N LYS A 123 5.64 -2.49 -37.55
CA LYS A 123 5.70 -1.03 -37.48
C LYS A 123 5.53 -0.46 -38.90
N GLY A 124 4.48 0.35 -39.11
CA GLY A 124 4.07 0.88 -40.40
C GLY A 124 2.83 0.21 -41.02
N ASP A 125 2.37 -0.94 -40.50
CA ASP A 125 1.13 -1.57 -40.96
C ASP A 125 -0.09 -0.68 -40.68
N LYS A 126 -1.11 -0.79 -41.56
CA LYS A 126 -2.34 -0.01 -41.51
C LYS A 126 -3.46 -0.85 -40.91
N ILE A 127 -4.06 -0.40 -39.81
CA ILE A 127 -5.33 -0.92 -39.30
C ILE A 127 -6.42 0.06 -39.74
N ASP A 128 -7.31 -0.40 -40.62
CA ASP A 128 -8.42 0.38 -41.14
C ASP A 128 -9.71 -0.01 -40.42
N LEU A 129 -10.40 0.97 -39.84
CA LEU A 129 -11.73 0.80 -39.27
C LEU A 129 -12.75 1.57 -40.14
N TYR A 130 -13.45 0.83 -40.98
CA TYR A 130 -14.56 1.31 -41.79
C TYR A 130 -15.83 1.37 -40.94
N LEU A 131 -16.56 2.48 -41.02
CA LEU A 131 -17.80 2.74 -40.29
C LEU A 131 -18.90 3.24 -41.24
N ARG A 132 -20.10 2.68 -41.13
CA ARG A 132 -21.31 3.16 -41.82
C ARG A 132 -22.32 3.68 -40.82
N PHE A 133 -22.79 4.91 -41.01
CA PHE A 133 -23.82 5.55 -40.18
C PHE A 133 -25.16 5.56 -40.91
N ASN A 134 -26.27 5.64 -40.17
CA ASN A 134 -27.62 5.72 -40.76
C ASN A 134 -28.03 7.14 -41.21
N TYR A 135 -27.18 8.14 -40.95
CA TYR A 135 -27.43 9.55 -41.24
C TYR A 135 -26.15 10.23 -41.77
N HIS A 136 -26.29 11.34 -42.49
CA HIS A 136 -25.16 12.13 -43.03
C HIS A 136 -24.76 13.26 -42.07
N SER A 137 -23.62 13.90 -42.30
CA SER A 137 -23.13 15.04 -41.50
C SER A 137 -22.90 14.72 -40.01
N VAL A 138 -22.54 13.48 -39.70
CA VAL A 138 -22.20 13.06 -38.33
C VAL A 138 -20.98 13.83 -37.82
N LYS A 139 -20.97 14.14 -36.53
CA LYS A 139 -19.79 14.58 -35.78
C LYS A 139 -19.51 13.59 -34.66
N GLY A 140 -18.24 13.29 -34.41
CA GLY A 140 -17.86 12.22 -33.51
C GLY A 140 -16.36 11.94 -33.52
N SER A 141 -15.98 10.82 -32.92
CA SER A 141 -14.60 10.35 -32.90
C SER A 141 -14.53 8.83 -32.92
N VAL A 142 -13.39 8.29 -33.33
CA VAL A 142 -13.10 6.85 -33.27
C VAL A 142 -11.69 6.63 -32.72
N ALA A 143 -11.54 5.65 -31.83
CA ALA A 143 -10.25 5.25 -31.26
C ALA A 143 -10.13 3.72 -31.26
N ILE A 144 -8.91 3.21 -31.42
CA ILE A 144 -8.62 1.77 -31.37
C ILE A 144 -7.50 1.49 -30.36
N THR A 145 -7.56 0.31 -29.74
CA THR A 145 -6.55 -0.21 -28.80
C THR A 145 -6.24 -1.67 -29.14
N PRO A 146 -5.33 -1.94 -30.08
CA PRO A 146 -4.84 -3.30 -30.33
C PRO A 146 -4.09 -3.84 -29.10
N LYS A 147 -4.23 -5.15 -28.83
CA LYS A 147 -3.70 -5.82 -27.63
C LYS A 147 -2.97 -7.12 -27.98
N GLY A 148 -1.88 -7.41 -27.28
CA GLY A 148 -0.86 -8.38 -27.67
C GLY A 148 0.47 -8.15 -26.96
N THR A 149 1.56 -8.78 -27.39
CA THR A 149 2.85 -8.70 -26.67
C THR A 149 3.69 -7.47 -27.07
N LEU A 150 4.33 -6.77 -26.11
CA LEU A 150 4.97 -5.44 -26.26
C LEU A 150 6.18 -5.22 -25.28
N SER A 151 6.76 -4.01 -25.10
CA SER A 151 8.03 -3.75 -24.32
C SER A 151 8.36 -2.25 -23.87
N GLY A 152 8.23 -1.75 -22.60
CA GLY A 152 8.65 -0.33 -22.13
C GLY A 152 8.24 0.28 -20.70
N THR A 153 8.58 1.58 -20.31
CA THR A 153 8.49 2.28 -18.91
C THR A 153 8.16 3.86 -18.75
N THR A 154 8.56 4.66 -17.67
CA THR A 154 7.76 5.77 -16.93
C THR A 154 8.39 7.13 -16.25
N THR A 155 7.82 7.78 -15.16
CA THR A 155 7.85 9.25 -14.59
C THR A 155 8.99 9.66 -13.56
N PRO A 156 9.10 10.41 -12.36
CA PRO A 156 8.43 11.50 -11.41
C PRO A 156 8.67 13.12 -11.44
N THR A 157 8.64 14.13 -10.44
CA THR A 157 7.74 14.86 -9.35
C THR A 157 8.34 16.24 -8.71
N GLU A 158 8.05 17.04 -7.58
CA GLU A 158 7.23 17.13 -6.26
C GLU A 158 6.70 18.51 -5.52
N PRO A 159 7.28 19.22 -4.44
CA PRO A 159 6.69 19.57 -3.04
C PRO A 159 6.37 21.05 -2.44
N GLU A 160 6.13 21.25 -1.07
CA GLU A 160 5.69 22.49 -0.23
C GLU A 160 6.61 22.93 1.03
N PRO A 161 6.33 23.34 2.36
CA PRO A 161 5.19 23.76 3.29
C PRO A 161 5.40 24.99 4.33
N GLY A 162 4.75 25.11 5.57
CA GLY A 162 4.77 26.33 6.52
C GLY A 162 4.53 26.27 8.12
N PRO A 163 4.36 27.43 8.91
CA PRO A 163 4.55 27.63 10.43
C PRO A 163 3.46 28.44 11.29
N THR A 164 3.59 29.04 12.55
CA THR A 164 3.87 28.64 14.01
C THR A 164 3.50 29.75 15.14
N PRO A 165 3.33 29.51 16.51
CA PRO A 165 2.91 30.47 17.65
C PRO A 165 3.93 31.10 18.72
N ALA A 166 3.62 31.17 20.05
CA ALA A 166 4.24 32.01 21.15
C ALA A 166 5.15 31.26 22.19
N PRO A 167 6.11 31.92 22.93
CA PRO A 167 7.46 31.34 23.10
C PRO A 167 7.93 30.72 24.45
N THR A 168 8.58 29.55 24.35
CA THR A 168 9.24 28.73 25.40
C THR A 168 10.78 28.91 25.44
N THR A 169 11.42 29.05 26.61
CA THR A 169 12.87 29.31 26.70
C THR A 169 13.75 28.10 26.36
N VAL A 170 14.80 28.31 25.57
CA VAL A 170 15.75 27.29 25.06
C VAL A 170 17.21 27.77 25.05
N MET A 171 18.15 26.84 25.14
CA MET A 171 19.60 27.11 25.06
C MET A 171 20.21 26.34 23.87
N PRO A 172 20.76 27.03 22.84
CA PRO A 172 21.43 26.39 21.72
C PRO A 172 22.56 25.45 22.14
N ALA A 173 22.56 24.21 21.64
CA ALA A 173 23.78 23.41 21.60
C ALA A 173 24.78 24.02 20.59
N ALA A 174 26.08 23.80 20.80
CA ALA A 174 27.09 24.24 19.85
C ALA A 174 27.12 23.33 18.61
N PRO A 175 27.09 23.89 17.37
CA PRO A 175 27.46 23.14 16.17
C PRO A 175 28.90 22.65 16.26
N THR A 176 29.18 21.55 15.57
CA THR A 176 30.54 21.03 15.41
C THR A 176 30.92 21.04 13.93
N ALA A 177 32.15 21.44 13.62
CA ALA A 177 32.69 21.37 12.26
C ALA A 177 33.77 20.30 12.17
N VAL A 178 33.82 19.62 11.02
CA VAL A 178 34.81 18.61 10.66
C VAL A 178 35.34 18.97 9.29
N ASP A 179 36.53 19.58 9.24
CA ASP A 179 37.19 19.96 8.00
C ASP A 179 38.20 18.89 7.57
N PRO A 180 38.27 18.48 6.29
CA PRO A 180 39.12 17.38 5.87
C PRO A 180 40.61 17.67 6.07
N ALA A 181 41.02 18.95 6.05
CA ALA A 181 42.40 19.35 6.30
C ALA A 181 42.85 19.11 7.76
N THR A 182 41.92 19.07 8.72
CA THR A 182 42.22 19.00 10.17
C THR A 182 41.58 17.83 10.92
N ALA A 183 40.66 17.09 10.29
CA ALA A 183 40.00 15.94 10.89
C ALA A 183 40.98 14.79 11.25
N ALA A 184 40.80 14.21 12.44
CA ALA A 184 41.63 13.10 12.93
C ALA A 184 41.28 11.72 12.32
N GLN A 185 40.20 11.65 11.54
CA GLN A 185 39.81 10.52 10.70
C GLN A 185 39.56 11.06 9.28
N CYS A 186 39.77 10.26 8.24
CA CYS A 186 39.51 10.73 6.88
C CYS A 186 38.00 10.95 6.68
N VAL A 187 37.66 12.17 6.28
CA VAL A 187 36.31 12.61 5.94
C VAL A 187 36.41 13.30 4.59
N GLU A 188 35.62 12.87 3.60
CA GLU A 188 35.86 13.26 2.21
C GLU A 188 35.51 14.71 1.92
N LYS A 189 34.44 15.19 2.54
CA LYS A 189 33.81 16.49 2.29
C LYS A 189 33.68 17.18 3.64
N GLY A 190 34.18 18.40 3.77
CA GLY A 190 34.11 19.13 5.03
C GLY A 190 32.67 19.40 5.41
N TYR A 191 32.30 19.23 6.68
CA TYR A 191 30.92 19.47 7.09
C TYR A 191 30.78 20.20 8.42
N ILE A 192 29.65 20.86 8.58
CA ILE A 192 29.17 21.39 9.84
C ILE A 192 27.95 20.57 10.27
N ASN A 193 28.05 19.91 11.41
CA ASN A 193 26.96 19.17 12.02
C ASN A 193 26.14 20.10 12.92
N ILE A 194 24.88 20.30 12.52
CA ILE A 194 23.90 21.17 13.15
C ILE A 194 23.06 20.34 14.13
N PRO A 195 23.03 20.68 15.43
CA PRO A 195 22.45 19.83 16.45
C PRO A 195 20.92 19.99 16.55
N ASP A 196 20.22 18.89 16.88
CA ASP A 196 18.77 18.89 17.13
C ASP A 196 18.43 19.54 18.48
N THR A 197 18.55 20.87 18.56
CA THR A 197 18.13 21.62 19.74
C THR A 197 16.68 22.04 19.57
N LYS A 198 15.77 21.22 20.11
CA LYS A 198 14.32 21.49 20.15
C LYS A 198 14.02 22.96 20.49
N GLY A 199 13.40 23.68 19.55
CA GLY A 199 13.04 25.09 19.70
C GLY A 199 14.07 26.10 19.19
N VAL A 200 15.19 25.66 18.61
CA VAL A 200 16.24 26.50 18.04
C VAL A 200 16.41 26.18 16.56
N ASP A 201 16.35 27.22 15.72
CA ASP A 201 16.75 27.16 14.33
C ASP A 201 18.20 27.62 14.20
N TYR A 202 19.00 26.88 13.44
CA TYR A 202 20.36 27.28 13.07
C TYR A 202 20.37 27.82 11.64
N TYR A 203 21.27 28.74 11.38
CA TYR A 203 21.38 29.49 10.13
C TYR A 203 22.84 29.51 9.69
N ILE A 204 23.10 29.35 8.41
CA ILE A 204 24.43 29.48 7.81
C ILE A 204 24.36 30.49 6.68
N SER A 205 25.26 31.48 6.68
CA SER A 205 25.19 32.62 5.74
C SER A 205 23.79 33.27 5.70
N ASP A 206 23.18 33.38 6.89
CA ASP A 206 21.79 33.81 7.16
C ASP A 206 20.65 32.99 6.52
N GLN A 207 20.92 31.88 5.84
CA GLN A 207 19.90 30.91 5.44
C GLN A 207 19.62 29.91 6.57
N LYS A 208 18.35 29.67 6.92
CA LYS A 208 17.96 28.63 7.88
C LYS A 208 18.39 27.27 7.33
N THR A 209 19.08 26.47 8.15
CA THR A 209 19.61 25.17 7.75
C THR A 209 19.00 24.03 8.56
N SER A 210 19.01 22.81 7.99
CA SER A 210 18.44 21.62 8.63
C SER A 210 19.34 21.06 9.73
N VAL A 211 18.78 20.21 10.58
CA VAL A 211 19.55 19.39 11.54
C VAL A 211 20.35 18.32 10.78
N GLY A 212 21.59 18.05 11.20
CA GLY A 212 22.49 17.08 10.57
C GLY A 212 23.72 17.73 9.91
N GLN A 213 24.37 16.99 9.00
CA GLN A 213 25.63 17.37 8.37
C GLN A 213 25.41 18.23 7.11
N HIS A 214 26.05 19.40 7.07
CA HIS A 214 26.05 20.32 5.93
C HIS A 214 27.43 20.38 5.31
N PHE A 215 27.55 20.01 4.03
CA PHE A 215 28.84 19.84 3.36
C PHE A 215 29.34 21.12 2.65
N TYR A 216 30.66 21.30 2.65
CA TYR A 216 31.40 22.44 2.09
C TYR A 216 32.55 21.91 1.22
N GLU A 217 32.51 22.25 -0.07
CA GLU A 217 33.38 21.66 -1.09
C GLU A 217 33.87 22.72 -2.08
N GLY A 218 35.13 22.63 -2.50
CA GLY A 218 35.69 23.39 -3.61
C GLY A 218 36.02 24.87 -3.37
N GLN A 219 35.58 25.47 -2.25
CA GLN A 219 35.92 26.86 -1.90
C GLN A 219 36.26 27.00 -0.40
N LYS A 220 37.36 27.71 -0.11
CA LYS A 220 37.75 28.06 1.26
C LYS A 220 36.82 29.18 1.78
N ALA A 221 36.14 28.94 2.90
CA ALA A 221 35.14 29.85 3.44
C ALA A 221 35.14 29.88 4.98
N THR A 222 35.10 31.07 5.56
CA THR A 222 34.76 31.25 6.98
C THR A 222 33.24 31.14 7.11
N VAL A 223 32.76 29.97 7.53
CA VAL A 223 31.34 29.67 7.62
C VAL A 223 30.81 30.07 8.98
N LYS A 224 29.98 31.11 9.01
CA LYS A 224 29.31 31.60 10.23
C LYS A 224 27.97 30.89 10.42
N VAL A 225 27.85 30.14 11.53
CA VAL A 225 26.59 29.58 12.00
C VAL A 225 25.99 30.50 13.06
N THR A 226 24.70 30.82 12.96
CA THR A 226 23.95 31.56 13.99
C THR A 226 22.71 30.79 14.43
N ALA A 227 22.36 30.88 15.71
CA ALA A 227 21.19 30.23 16.31
C ALA A 227 20.15 31.28 16.70
N LYS A 228 18.91 31.08 16.25
CA LYS A 228 17.75 31.95 16.49
C LYS A 228 16.63 31.05 17.02
N ALA A 229 15.82 31.52 17.97
CA ALA A 229 14.74 30.67 18.47
C ALA A 229 13.65 30.48 17.41
N GLN A 230 13.06 29.28 17.37
CA GLN A 230 11.86 29.02 16.58
C GLN A 230 10.70 29.89 17.09
N SER A 231 9.72 30.21 16.24
CA SER A 231 8.42 30.65 16.74
C SER A 231 7.86 29.54 17.66
N GLY A 232 7.25 29.92 18.78
CA GLY A 232 7.03 28.98 19.89
C GLY A 232 8.19 28.87 20.88
N TYR A 233 9.31 29.57 20.67
CA TYR A 233 10.52 29.51 21.51
C TYR A 233 11.29 30.85 21.67
N GLN A 234 12.15 30.98 22.69
CA GLN A 234 13.03 32.14 22.93
C GLN A 234 14.42 31.73 23.45
N ILE A 235 15.50 32.41 23.02
CA ILE A 235 16.87 32.08 23.45
C ILE A 235 17.11 32.52 24.90
N ALA A 236 17.75 31.66 25.70
CA ALA A 236 18.17 31.97 27.06
C ALA A 236 19.21 33.11 27.10
N SER A 237 19.00 34.09 28.00
CA SER A 237 19.88 35.27 28.11
C SER A 237 21.33 34.88 28.40
N GLY A 238 22.27 35.42 27.61
CA GLY A 238 23.70 35.10 27.70
C GLY A 238 24.14 33.80 27.02
N ALA A 239 23.23 33.02 26.43
CA ALA A 239 23.61 31.86 25.63
C ALA A 239 24.38 32.28 24.36
N LYS A 240 25.43 31.52 24.00
CA LYS A 240 26.17 31.74 22.76
C LYS A 240 25.29 31.37 21.57
N THR A 241 25.06 32.33 20.68
CA THR A 241 24.24 32.18 19.47
C THR A 241 25.03 32.20 18.17
N GLU A 242 26.34 32.45 18.19
CA GLU A 242 27.15 32.53 16.96
C GLU A 242 28.46 31.74 17.06
N TRP A 243 28.81 31.02 15.99
CA TRP A 243 30.06 30.28 15.85
C TRP A 243 30.59 30.48 14.44
N SER A 244 31.90 30.61 14.28
CA SER A 244 32.57 30.67 12.96
C SER A 244 33.51 29.49 12.82
N PHE A 245 33.48 28.84 11.66
CA PHE A 245 34.33 27.70 11.32
C PHE A 245 35.03 27.98 10.00
N ASP A 246 36.37 28.00 10.02
CA ASP A 246 37.18 28.21 8.81
C ASP A 246 37.30 26.91 8.02
N MET A 247 36.36 26.69 7.10
CA MET A 247 36.38 25.55 6.19
C MET A 247 37.45 25.76 5.13
N SER A 248 38.35 24.80 4.97
CA SER A 248 39.45 24.83 4.00
C SER A 248 38.97 24.74 2.54
N GLY A 249 37.77 24.20 2.33
CA GLY A 249 37.24 23.86 1.02
C GLY A 249 37.89 22.64 0.37
N GLN A 250 38.85 22.00 1.04
CA GLN A 250 39.47 20.77 0.53
C GLN A 250 38.45 19.65 0.54
N VAL A 251 38.18 19.09 -0.64
CA VAL A 251 37.67 17.72 -0.75
C VAL A 251 38.89 16.80 -0.66
N LYS A 252 38.83 15.80 0.21
CA LYS A 252 39.79 14.69 0.22
C LYS A 252 39.12 13.48 -0.39
N THR A 253 39.74 12.84 -1.36
CA THR A 253 39.34 11.48 -1.73
C THR A 253 39.82 10.56 -0.61
N CYS A 254 38.94 9.97 0.20
CA CYS A 254 39.38 9.05 1.26
C CYS A 254 39.77 7.66 0.74
N SER A 255 39.87 7.53 -0.59
CA SER A 255 40.61 6.47 -1.28
C SER A 255 42.11 6.79 -1.44
N ASP A 256 42.59 8.01 -1.16
CA ASP A 256 43.98 8.46 -1.44
C ASP A 256 45.06 7.91 -0.49
N ASP A 257 44.86 6.69 0.03
CA ASP A 257 45.93 5.83 0.55
C ASP A 257 45.84 4.40 -0.06
N GLN A 258 45.13 4.26 -1.19
CA GLN A 258 45.09 3.07 -2.02
C GLN A 258 45.29 3.46 -3.51
N PRO A 259 46.29 2.91 -4.21
CA PRO A 259 46.35 3.04 -5.66
C PRO A 259 45.16 2.31 -6.31
N PRO A 260 44.66 2.76 -7.48
CA PRO A 260 43.55 2.11 -8.16
C PRO A 260 43.89 0.64 -8.45
N LEU A 261 43.06 -0.28 -7.94
CA LEU A 261 43.25 -1.73 -8.11
C LEU A 261 43.06 -2.10 -9.59
N PRO A 262 44.12 -2.53 -10.32
CA PRO A 262 44.02 -2.68 -11.76
C PRO A 262 43.10 -3.83 -12.18
N GLY A 263 41.95 -3.50 -12.79
CA GLY A 263 41.11 -4.47 -13.51
C GLY A 263 40.19 -5.34 -12.65
N ASP A 264 39.65 -4.84 -11.53
CA ASP A 264 38.73 -5.62 -10.68
C ASP A 264 37.34 -5.82 -11.29
N THR A 265 37.12 -6.97 -11.93
CA THR A 265 35.83 -7.38 -12.51
C THR A 265 34.88 -8.05 -11.51
N ASN A 266 35.17 -8.06 -10.20
CA ASN A 266 34.42 -8.87 -9.22
C ASN A 266 33.36 -8.10 -8.43
N ARG A 267 33.30 -6.78 -8.61
CA ARG A 267 32.33 -5.90 -7.95
C ARG A 267 31.00 -5.91 -8.68
N LYS A 268 29.91 -5.87 -7.93
CA LYS A 268 28.55 -5.87 -8.48
C LYS A 268 27.66 -4.95 -7.68
N PHE A 269 26.81 -4.25 -8.41
CA PHE A 269 25.67 -3.55 -7.85
C PHE A 269 24.43 -3.90 -8.67
N THR A 270 23.31 -4.07 -7.98
CA THR A 270 21.99 -4.28 -8.57
C THR A 270 20.98 -3.55 -7.70
N ALA A 271 20.06 -2.82 -8.33
CA ALA A 271 18.96 -2.17 -7.63
C ALA A 271 17.63 -2.55 -8.26
N THR A 272 16.65 -2.84 -7.42
CA THR A 272 15.31 -3.28 -7.77
C THR A 272 14.30 -2.33 -7.13
N GLY A 273 13.36 -1.83 -7.92
CA GLY A 273 12.16 -1.21 -7.37
C GLY A 273 11.02 -2.23 -7.35
N HIS A 274 10.31 -2.30 -6.24
CA HIS A 274 9.15 -3.17 -6.05
C HIS A 274 7.90 -2.29 -5.99
N GLY A 275 7.07 -2.37 -7.03
CA GLY A 275 5.91 -1.50 -7.22
C GLY A 275 6.21 -0.19 -7.96
N PHE A 276 7.49 0.15 -8.17
CA PHE A 276 8.00 1.23 -9.02
C PHE A 276 9.36 0.83 -9.62
N THR A 277 9.87 1.54 -10.62
CA THR A 277 11.14 1.23 -11.30
C THR A 277 12.34 1.92 -10.65
N LEU A 278 13.47 1.22 -10.54
CA LEU A 278 14.75 1.72 -10.04
C LEU A 278 15.89 1.17 -10.91
N ASN A 279 16.79 2.03 -11.38
CA ASN A 279 17.84 1.66 -12.35
C ASN A 279 19.23 1.78 -11.72
N SER A 280 19.95 0.68 -11.52
CA SER A 280 21.36 0.72 -11.07
C SER A 280 22.31 1.15 -12.19
N ASP A 281 23.19 2.11 -11.91
CA ASP A 281 24.29 2.48 -12.80
C ASP A 281 25.36 1.36 -12.86
N PRO A 282 26.15 1.29 -13.95
CA PRO A 282 27.33 0.41 -14.00
C PRO A 282 28.34 0.75 -12.90
N VAL A 283 29.03 -0.27 -12.36
CA VAL A 283 30.10 -0.05 -11.38
C VAL A 283 31.23 0.77 -12.01
N ASN A 284 31.44 1.98 -11.51
CA ASN A 284 32.51 2.86 -11.95
C ASN A 284 33.88 2.34 -11.47
N PRO A 285 34.85 2.02 -12.35
CA PRO A 285 36.18 1.57 -11.94
C PRO A 285 36.99 2.64 -11.20
N ASP A 286 36.70 3.93 -11.42
CA ASP A 286 37.39 5.05 -10.77
C ASP A 286 36.87 5.32 -9.34
N THR A 287 35.65 4.88 -9.03
CA THR A 287 35.04 4.99 -7.68
C THR A 287 34.49 3.63 -7.19
N PRO A 288 35.32 2.58 -7.09
CA PRO A 288 34.86 1.18 -6.98
C PRO A 288 34.22 0.82 -5.63
N ASN A 289 34.13 1.76 -4.69
CA ASN A 289 33.48 1.61 -3.39
C ASN A 289 32.18 2.42 -3.26
N ALA A 290 31.75 3.10 -4.32
CA ALA A 290 30.47 3.81 -4.39
C ALA A 290 29.61 3.23 -5.53
N PHE A 291 28.31 3.07 -5.30
CA PHE A 291 27.35 2.63 -6.30
C PHE A 291 26.10 3.49 -6.29
N THR A 292 25.54 3.79 -7.46
CA THR A 292 24.40 4.70 -7.63
C THR A 292 23.23 4.02 -8.33
N ALA A 293 22.01 4.21 -7.81
CA ALA A 293 20.77 3.76 -8.44
C ALA A 293 19.76 4.91 -8.57
N LYS A 294 19.18 5.04 -9.76
CA LYS A 294 18.36 6.18 -10.16
C LYS A 294 16.88 5.82 -10.25
N ALA A 295 16.04 6.50 -9.46
CA ALA A 295 14.59 6.31 -9.45
C ALA A 295 13.99 6.54 -10.85
N GLY A 296 13.30 5.52 -11.37
CA GLY A 296 12.82 5.45 -12.75
C GLY A 296 11.35 5.84 -12.95
N GLU A 297 10.54 5.88 -11.89
CA GLU A 297 9.16 6.38 -11.96
C GLU A 297 8.62 6.89 -10.62
N ASP A 298 7.55 7.71 -10.67
CA ASP A 298 6.84 8.25 -9.50
C ASP A 298 6.62 7.19 -8.46
N ALA A 299 6.99 7.49 -7.21
CA ALA A 299 6.97 6.48 -6.15
C ALA A 299 6.59 7.07 -4.80
N GLN A 300 5.66 6.40 -4.14
CA GLN A 300 5.52 6.42 -2.68
C GLN A 300 6.40 5.31 -2.13
N LEU A 301 7.58 5.68 -1.62
CA LEU A 301 8.58 4.78 -1.06
C LEU A 301 8.19 4.37 0.37
N ASN A 302 7.89 3.09 0.59
CA ASN A 302 7.55 2.56 1.92
C ASN A 302 8.80 2.21 2.74
N TYR A 303 9.77 1.49 2.16
CA TYR A 303 11.04 1.12 2.80
C TYR A 303 12.06 0.60 1.78
N ILE A 304 13.30 0.36 2.22
CA ILE A 304 14.39 -0.23 1.42
C ILE A 304 15.05 -1.34 2.22
N THR A 305 15.48 -2.40 1.54
CA THR A 305 16.39 -3.42 2.09
C THR A 305 17.66 -3.46 1.24
N VAL A 306 18.83 -3.25 1.87
CA VAL A 306 20.14 -3.34 1.20
C VAL A 306 20.88 -4.57 1.67
N ARG A 307 21.23 -5.47 0.76
CA ARG A 307 21.96 -6.72 1.04
C ARG A 307 23.36 -6.64 0.46
N ILE A 308 24.35 -6.77 1.33
CA ILE A 308 25.77 -6.52 1.04
C ILE A 308 26.54 -7.82 1.25
N LYS A 309 27.24 -8.26 0.22
CA LYS A 309 28.20 -9.36 0.26
C LYS A 309 29.60 -8.76 0.30
N THR A 310 30.44 -9.25 1.20
CA THR A 310 31.81 -8.77 1.42
C THR A 310 32.72 -9.96 1.70
N ASP A 311 33.99 -9.87 1.33
CA ASP A 311 35.02 -10.85 1.70
C ASP A 311 35.89 -10.39 2.88
N ALA A 312 35.66 -9.18 3.40
CA ALA A 312 36.25 -8.72 4.65
C ALA A 312 35.69 -9.49 5.87
N THR A 313 36.49 -9.57 6.94
CA THR A 313 35.99 -9.98 8.26
C THR A 313 34.92 -9.01 8.75
N PHE A 314 34.06 -9.47 9.67
CA PHE A 314 32.78 -8.81 9.98
C PHE A 314 32.97 -7.48 10.74
N LEU A 315 33.15 -6.41 9.98
CA LEU A 315 33.42 -5.06 10.45
C LEU A 315 32.14 -4.23 10.61
N ASP A 316 32.26 -3.16 11.39
CA ASP A 316 31.14 -2.41 11.95
C ASP A 316 30.15 -1.92 10.88
N PRO A 317 28.82 -2.15 11.05
CA PRO A 317 27.81 -1.65 10.14
C PRO A 317 27.87 -0.14 9.85
N GLN A 318 28.52 0.67 10.69
CA GLN A 318 28.75 2.11 10.47
C GLN A 318 29.53 2.43 9.17
N HIS A 319 30.37 1.51 8.66
CA HIS A 319 31.16 1.75 7.45
C HIS A 319 30.41 1.60 6.12
N TYR A 320 29.14 1.17 6.16
CA TYR A 320 28.27 1.05 4.99
C TYR A 320 27.09 2.00 5.12
N GLN A 321 26.97 2.92 4.17
CA GLN A 321 25.94 3.96 4.16
C GLN A 321 25.05 3.82 2.92
N LEU A 322 23.78 4.18 3.07
CA LEU A 322 22.86 4.45 1.96
C LEU A 322 22.31 5.86 2.16
N THR A 323 22.49 6.71 1.16
CA THR A 323 21.84 8.01 1.06
C THR A 323 20.93 8.05 -0.17
N VAL A 324 20.10 9.09 -0.28
CA VAL A 324 19.41 9.48 -1.50
C VAL A 324 19.56 11.00 -1.65
N ASP A 325 19.80 11.49 -2.88
CA ASP A 325 20.01 12.93 -3.13
C ASP A 325 18.70 13.74 -3.04
N LYS A 326 17.55 13.11 -3.31
CA LYS A 326 16.22 13.71 -3.32
C LYS A 326 15.18 12.75 -2.73
N ILE A 327 14.35 13.27 -1.84
CA ILE A 327 13.17 12.62 -1.24
C ILE A 327 12.26 13.74 -0.71
N GLU A 328 11.01 13.42 -0.37
CA GLU A 328 10.03 14.33 0.24
C GLU A 328 10.63 15.27 1.30
N ASP A 329 10.29 16.56 1.24
CA ASP A 329 10.89 17.58 2.11
C ASP A 329 10.71 17.26 3.61
N GLY A 330 11.83 17.29 4.34
CA GLY A 330 11.89 16.93 5.76
C GLY A 330 11.89 15.43 6.06
N VAL A 331 11.90 14.55 5.05
CA VAL A 331 12.13 13.11 5.20
C VAL A 331 13.62 12.79 5.13
N THR A 332 14.05 11.84 5.93
CA THR A 332 15.40 11.23 5.89
C THR A 332 15.30 9.71 5.84
N LEU A 333 16.28 9.05 5.25
CA LEU A 333 16.37 7.59 5.25
C LEU A 333 17.13 7.12 6.50
N GLN A 334 16.43 6.50 7.46
CA GLN A 334 17.06 5.94 8.65
C GLN A 334 17.21 4.42 8.56
N LYS A 335 18.45 3.96 8.75
CA LYS A 335 18.82 2.56 8.93
C LYS A 335 18.27 2.04 10.25
N ARG A 336 17.33 1.09 10.18
CA ARG A 336 16.55 0.58 11.32
C ARG A 336 17.12 -0.71 11.88
N ASN A 337 17.37 -1.69 11.02
CA ASN A 337 17.86 -3.02 11.40
C ASN A 337 19.11 -3.38 10.61
N VAL A 338 20.01 -4.17 11.22
CA VAL A 338 21.12 -4.81 10.51
C VAL A 338 21.12 -6.30 10.86
N LYS A 339 20.76 -7.13 9.88
CA LYS A 339 20.75 -8.60 9.99
C LYS A 339 22.08 -9.14 9.45
N ILE A 340 22.69 -10.06 10.19
CA ILE A 340 24.07 -10.52 10.01
C ILE A 340 24.03 -12.04 9.86
N GLY A 341 24.29 -12.58 8.66
CA GLY A 341 24.19 -14.03 8.45
C GLY A 341 24.37 -14.48 6.99
N ASN A 342 24.58 -15.77 6.79
CA ASN A 342 24.68 -16.42 5.48
C ASN A 342 25.71 -15.81 4.50
N GLY A 343 26.73 -15.08 4.99
CA GLY A 343 27.72 -14.38 4.17
C GLY A 343 27.23 -13.07 3.56
N TYR A 344 26.17 -12.47 4.13
CA TYR A 344 25.66 -11.15 3.76
C TYR A 344 25.38 -10.31 5.02
N ILE A 345 25.48 -8.99 4.88
CA ILE A 345 24.89 -8.00 5.79
C ILE A 345 23.59 -7.53 5.12
N THR A 346 22.46 -7.50 5.84
CA THR A 346 21.20 -6.98 5.30
C THR A 346 20.74 -5.81 6.15
N MET A 347 20.49 -4.65 5.54
CA MET A 347 20.17 -3.39 6.20
C MET A 347 18.76 -2.95 5.80
N ASP A 348 17.84 -2.92 6.75
CA ASP A 348 16.50 -2.36 6.52
C ASP A 348 16.54 -0.86 6.80
N VAL A 349 16.09 -0.04 5.85
CA VAL A 349 16.13 1.42 5.86
C VAL A 349 14.71 1.95 5.61
N VAL A 350 14.26 2.92 6.39
CA VAL A 350 12.89 3.45 6.36
C VAL A 350 12.86 4.98 6.25
N PRO A 351 11.83 5.57 5.61
CA PRO A 351 11.62 7.01 5.63
C PRO A 351 11.19 7.49 7.02
N MET A 352 11.82 8.57 7.48
CA MET A 352 11.59 9.21 8.77
C MET A 352 11.32 10.71 8.57
N LYS A 353 10.15 11.20 8.98
CA LYS A 353 9.77 12.63 9.00
C LYS A 353 9.69 13.12 10.44
N SER A 354 10.39 14.22 10.74
CA SER A 354 10.44 14.81 12.11
C SER A 354 10.74 13.80 13.23
N GLY A 355 11.67 12.86 13.00
CA GLY A 355 12.06 11.83 13.97
C GLY A 355 11.07 10.67 14.17
N LYS A 356 10.01 10.58 13.36
CA LYS A 356 9.06 9.45 13.36
C LYS A 356 9.05 8.75 12.00
N GLN A 357 8.82 7.44 12.00
CA GLN A 357 8.62 6.70 10.75
C GLN A 357 7.31 7.12 10.10
N VAL A 358 7.30 7.23 8.77
CA VAL A 358 6.08 7.41 7.96
C VAL A 358 5.75 6.12 7.20
N ASP A 359 4.46 5.91 6.89
CA ASP A 359 3.97 4.70 6.20
C ASP A 359 4.49 4.64 4.73
N SER A 360 4.66 5.80 4.10
CA SER A 360 5.45 6.03 2.89
C SER A 360 6.02 7.45 2.88
N ALA A 361 6.98 7.70 2.00
CA ALA A 361 7.43 9.05 1.65
C ALA A 361 7.50 9.22 0.13
N PHE A 362 7.32 10.45 -0.33
CA PHE A 362 7.44 10.80 -1.74
C PHE A 362 8.90 10.65 -2.24
N LEU A 363 9.11 10.05 -3.43
CA LEU A 363 10.42 9.83 -4.07
C LEU A 363 10.46 10.36 -5.54
N PRO A 364 11.22 11.44 -5.84
CA PRO A 364 11.15 12.19 -7.11
C PRO A 364 12.13 11.74 -8.22
N LYS A 365 12.04 12.35 -9.43
CA LYS A 365 12.74 11.85 -10.63
C LYS A 365 14.23 12.05 -10.54
N ASP A 366 14.92 11.06 -11.08
CA ASP A 366 16.36 11.04 -11.10
C ASP A 366 16.93 11.12 -9.68
N ALA A 367 16.17 10.70 -8.66
CA ALA A 367 16.65 10.53 -7.31
C ALA A 367 17.68 9.40 -7.30
N VAL A 368 18.91 9.74 -6.94
CA VAL A 368 20.07 8.87 -6.91
C VAL A 368 20.27 8.36 -5.49
N PHE A 369 19.88 7.10 -5.27
CA PHE A 369 20.34 6.34 -4.13
C PHE A 369 21.84 6.10 -4.27
N THR A 370 22.63 6.50 -3.28
CA THR A 370 24.08 6.28 -3.28
C THR A 370 24.45 5.35 -2.12
N PHE A 371 25.01 4.20 -2.45
CA PHE A 371 25.60 3.28 -1.48
C PHE A 371 27.12 3.48 -1.43
N THR A 372 27.70 3.57 -0.22
CA THR A 372 29.16 3.68 -0.04
C THR A 372 29.72 2.62 0.92
N ASN A 373 30.94 2.16 0.62
CA ASN A 373 31.73 1.22 1.41
C ASN A 373 33.06 1.85 1.84
N ASN A 374 33.16 2.32 3.08
CA ASN A 374 34.37 2.97 3.59
C ASN A 374 35.41 1.97 4.13
N LEU A 375 35.53 0.80 3.49
CA LEU A 375 36.48 -0.28 3.81
C LEU A 375 37.31 -0.64 2.57
N ALA A 376 38.47 0.02 2.44
CA ALA A 376 39.45 -0.16 1.36
C ALA A 376 39.83 -1.62 1.06
N GLN A 377 39.96 -2.44 2.10
CA GLN A 377 40.45 -3.82 2.05
C GLN A 377 39.44 -4.87 1.53
N ASN A 378 38.21 -4.48 1.22
CA ASN A 378 37.17 -5.34 0.65
C ASN A 378 37.47 -5.60 -0.84
N LYS A 379 37.82 -6.84 -1.19
CA LYS A 379 38.21 -7.25 -2.56
C LYS A 379 37.07 -7.91 -3.32
N LYS A 380 35.94 -8.17 -2.67
CA LYS A 380 34.71 -8.61 -3.34
C LYS A 380 33.46 -8.04 -2.69
N LEU A 381 32.96 -6.97 -3.29
CA LEU A 381 31.73 -6.28 -2.91
C LEU A 381 30.62 -6.57 -3.94
N GLU A 382 29.60 -7.36 -3.56
CA GLU A 382 28.36 -7.54 -4.34
C GLU A 382 27.19 -6.93 -3.52
N VAL A 383 26.48 -5.93 -4.05
CA VAL A 383 25.40 -5.22 -3.33
C VAL A 383 24.07 -5.29 -4.10
N GLU A 384 23.02 -5.69 -3.40
CA GLU A 384 21.64 -5.77 -3.88
C GLU A 384 20.81 -4.73 -3.09
N LEU A 385 20.08 -3.85 -3.77
CA LEU A 385 19.25 -2.80 -3.15
C LEU A 385 17.80 -2.97 -3.61
N ASP A 386 16.92 -3.42 -2.72
CA ASP A 386 15.49 -3.57 -2.98
C ASP A 386 14.70 -2.42 -2.34
N ALA A 387 14.20 -1.48 -3.14
CA ALA A 387 13.34 -0.39 -2.70
C ALA A 387 11.87 -0.75 -2.91
N TYR A 388 11.06 -0.70 -1.86
CA TYR A 388 9.65 -1.09 -1.87
C TYR A 388 8.76 0.14 -1.80
N GLY A 389 7.80 0.23 -2.71
CA GLY A 389 6.88 1.35 -2.80
C GLY A 389 5.63 1.01 -3.61
N THR A 390 4.89 2.05 -3.98
CA THR A 390 3.91 1.98 -5.06
C THR A 390 4.19 3.08 -6.06
N LYS A 391 3.99 2.80 -7.35
CA LYS A 391 3.99 3.81 -8.39
C LYS A 391 2.99 4.90 -8.02
N SER A 392 3.46 6.10 -7.67
CA SER A 392 2.58 7.25 -7.58
C SER A 392 2.12 7.63 -8.99
N ALA A 393 0.94 8.22 -9.11
CA ALA A 393 0.65 9.00 -10.31
C ALA A 393 1.60 10.20 -10.34
N ASP A 394 1.90 10.71 -11.54
CA ASP A 394 2.25 12.12 -11.70
C ASP A 394 1.21 12.93 -10.90
N PRO A 395 1.59 13.85 -10.00
CA PRO A 395 0.64 14.75 -9.36
C PRO A 395 0.21 15.87 -10.32
N THR A 396 -0.16 15.48 -11.56
CA THR A 396 -1.18 16.21 -12.30
C THR A 396 -2.43 16.24 -11.44
N ASP A 397 -2.78 17.42 -10.94
CA ASP A 397 -3.98 17.65 -10.16
C ASP A 397 -5.18 17.04 -10.90
N PRO A 398 -5.93 16.10 -10.30
CA PRO A 398 -6.79 15.18 -11.06
C PRO A 398 -7.82 15.95 -11.88
N PRO A 399 -7.97 15.63 -13.18
CA PRO A 399 -8.42 16.59 -14.18
C PRO A 399 -9.77 17.19 -13.81
N ILE A 400 -9.80 18.52 -13.76
CA ILE A 400 -10.97 19.31 -13.37
C ILE A 400 -12.04 19.16 -14.46
N ILE A 401 -13.06 18.35 -14.17
CA ILE A 401 -14.19 18.08 -15.06
C ILE A 401 -15.12 19.29 -15.01
N SER A 402 -15.28 19.98 -16.14
CA SER A 402 -16.26 21.05 -16.30
C SER A 402 -17.70 20.56 -16.03
N PRO A 403 -18.60 21.43 -15.55
CA PRO A 403 -20.02 21.11 -15.41
C PRO A 403 -20.62 20.57 -16.73
N PRO A 404 -21.43 19.49 -16.72
CA PRO A 404 -22.00 18.92 -17.95
C PRO A 404 -22.89 19.86 -18.76
N ASP A 405 -23.40 20.91 -18.12
CA ASP A 405 -24.21 21.97 -18.71
C ASP A 405 -23.41 23.16 -19.26
N GLY A 406 -22.07 23.13 -19.16
CA GLY A 406 -21.19 24.21 -19.66
C GLY A 406 -21.27 25.50 -18.85
N ALA A 407 -21.65 25.41 -17.56
CA ALA A 407 -21.83 26.57 -16.70
C ALA A 407 -20.49 27.13 -16.18
N ASP A 408 -19.86 28.03 -16.93
CA ASP A 408 -18.54 28.65 -16.61
C ASP A 408 -18.40 29.28 -15.21
N TRP A 409 -19.52 29.58 -14.54
CA TRP A 409 -19.53 30.14 -13.18
C TRP A 409 -19.48 29.07 -12.06
N VAL A 410 -19.76 27.81 -12.38
CA VAL A 410 -19.69 26.69 -11.43
C VAL A 410 -18.28 26.13 -11.47
N HIS A 411 -17.65 25.98 -10.30
CA HIS A 411 -16.32 25.41 -10.21
C HIS A 411 -16.30 23.97 -10.77
N GLY A 412 -15.29 23.64 -11.56
CA GLY A 412 -15.13 22.28 -12.06
C GLY A 412 -14.83 21.27 -10.93
N ARG A 413 -15.22 20.02 -11.16
CA ARG A 413 -15.17 18.96 -10.15
C ARG A 413 -14.08 17.93 -10.45
N VAL A 414 -13.39 17.48 -9.41
CA VAL A 414 -12.54 16.30 -9.46
C VAL A 414 -13.42 15.06 -9.67
N ALA A 415 -12.94 14.09 -10.44
CA ALA A 415 -13.61 12.81 -10.65
C ALA A 415 -13.93 12.12 -9.31
N ASN A 416 -15.14 11.60 -9.15
CA ASN A 416 -15.56 10.95 -7.91
C ASN A 416 -15.00 9.52 -7.85
N PRO A 417 -14.22 9.15 -6.81
CA PRO A 417 -13.70 7.81 -6.66
C PRO A 417 -14.80 6.73 -6.66
N GLN A 418 -14.42 5.50 -7.02
CA GLN A 418 -15.25 4.32 -6.76
C GLN A 418 -15.05 3.91 -5.30
N ILE A 419 -16.07 3.31 -4.66
CA ILE A 419 -15.90 2.77 -3.31
C ILE A 419 -14.87 1.62 -3.38
N PRO A 420 -13.78 1.66 -2.59
CA PRO A 420 -12.86 0.54 -2.45
C PRO A 420 -13.63 -0.76 -2.17
N MET A 421 -13.30 -1.82 -2.89
CA MET A 421 -13.96 -3.12 -2.71
C MET A 421 -13.22 -3.91 -1.65
N ILE A 422 -13.35 -3.48 -0.39
CA ILE A 422 -12.60 -3.99 0.76
C ILE A 422 -13.52 -4.33 1.93
N CYS A 423 -13.13 -5.31 2.75
CA CYS A 423 -13.70 -5.48 4.10
C CYS A 423 -13.20 -4.37 5.03
N GLY A 424 -14.05 -3.90 5.95
CA GLY A 424 -13.66 -2.94 7.00
C GLY A 424 -13.68 -1.47 6.58
N LEU A 425 -14.51 -1.09 5.61
CA LEU A 425 -14.64 0.29 5.12
C LEU A 425 -14.82 1.33 6.24
N ARG A 426 -14.09 2.44 6.10
CA ARG A 426 -14.28 3.68 6.84
C ARG A 426 -15.36 4.50 6.15
N ILE A 427 -16.54 4.54 6.77
CA ILE A 427 -17.74 5.21 6.27
C ILE A 427 -18.00 6.45 7.10
N ALA A 428 -18.28 7.59 6.46
CA ALA A 428 -18.86 8.75 7.13
C ALA A 428 -20.33 8.92 6.73
N VAL A 429 -21.18 9.21 7.70
CA VAL A 429 -22.53 9.76 7.46
C VAL A 429 -22.55 11.20 7.94
N VAL A 430 -22.86 12.14 7.04
CA VAL A 430 -22.97 13.57 7.30
C VAL A 430 -24.43 13.97 7.13
N ALA A 431 -25.08 14.43 8.21
CA ALA A 431 -26.50 14.81 8.19
C ALA A 431 -26.73 16.32 8.33
N ASP A 432 -27.57 16.86 7.46
CA ASP A 432 -28.12 18.22 7.57
C ASP A 432 -29.05 18.34 8.80
N LEU A 433 -28.96 19.48 9.49
CA LEU A 433 -29.78 19.87 10.65
C LEU A 433 -30.36 21.29 10.50
N SER A 434 -30.36 21.84 9.27
CA SER A 434 -30.91 23.16 8.94
C SER A 434 -32.44 23.23 9.05
N THR A 435 -33.01 24.43 8.92
CA THR A 435 -34.44 24.67 9.20
C THR A 435 -35.40 23.91 8.26
N SER A 436 -35.00 23.54 7.05
CA SER A 436 -35.83 22.81 6.08
C SER A 436 -36.39 21.50 6.65
N LEU A 437 -35.57 20.75 7.40
CA LEU A 437 -35.96 19.48 8.02
C LEU A 437 -37.12 19.62 9.03
N SER A 438 -37.34 20.82 9.60
CA SER A 438 -38.47 21.09 10.50
C SER A 438 -39.81 21.31 9.78
N HIS A 439 -39.77 21.36 8.45
CA HIS A 439 -40.90 21.58 7.56
C HIS A 439 -41.09 20.46 6.52
N ALA A 440 -40.40 19.33 6.69
CA ALA A 440 -40.51 18.15 5.86
C ALA A 440 -41.92 17.52 5.84
N ASP A 441 -42.23 16.82 4.74
CA ASP A 441 -43.57 16.29 4.45
C ASP A 441 -44.04 15.24 5.47
N ASN A 442 -45.15 15.53 6.16
CA ASN A 442 -45.94 14.58 6.98
C ASN A 442 -45.19 13.85 8.12
N ALA A 443 -43.90 14.14 8.32
CA ALA A 443 -43.02 13.55 9.32
C ALA A 443 -41.90 14.54 9.66
N ASN A 444 -41.34 14.45 10.87
CA ASN A 444 -40.21 15.28 11.27
C ASN A 444 -38.94 14.82 10.53
N GLY A 445 -38.35 15.68 9.69
CA GLY A 445 -37.15 15.35 8.90
C GLY A 445 -35.95 14.96 9.79
N PHE A 446 -35.86 15.53 10.99
CA PHE A 446 -34.85 15.15 11.99
C PHE A 446 -35.03 13.70 12.46
N ASP A 447 -36.26 13.28 12.78
CA ASP A 447 -36.51 11.94 13.33
C ASP A 447 -36.43 10.86 12.24
N GLU A 448 -36.85 11.15 11.01
CA GLU A 448 -36.64 10.25 9.87
C GLU A 448 -35.15 10.14 9.50
N SER A 449 -34.36 11.22 9.62
CA SER A 449 -32.90 11.17 9.47
C SER A 449 -32.25 10.29 10.54
N LYS A 450 -32.67 10.41 11.81
CA LYS A 450 -32.22 9.50 12.89
C LYS A 450 -32.54 8.06 12.58
N LYS A 451 -33.80 7.77 12.26
CA LYS A 451 -34.33 6.45 11.92
C LYS A 451 -33.59 5.83 10.75
N ALA A 452 -33.21 6.63 9.75
CA ALA A 452 -32.45 6.16 8.61
C ALA A 452 -30.99 5.82 8.95
N THR A 453 -30.28 6.69 9.68
CA THR A 453 -28.91 6.39 10.12
C THR A 453 -28.87 5.23 11.11
N LYS A 454 -29.88 5.07 11.97
CA LYS A 454 -30.04 3.86 12.81
C LYS A 454 -30.23 2.59 11.97
N ALA A 455 -31.09 2.64 10.94
CA ALA A 455 -31.27 1.50 10.02
C ALA A 455 -30.02 1.18 9.17
N PHE A 456 -29.15 2.16 8.94
CA PHE A 456 -27.82 1.99 8.36
C PHE A 456 -26.86 1.29 9.36
N ILE A 457 -26.80 1.77 10.60
CA ILE A 457 -26.03 1.17 11.70
C ILE A 457 -26.47 -0.30 11.93
N ASP A 458 -27.77 -0.56 12.00
CA ASP A 458 -28.32 -1.93 12.16
C ASP A 458 -27.95 -2.87 11.01
N ALA A 459 -27.74 -2.34 9.80
CA ALA A 459 -27.30 -3.12 8.64
C ALA A 459 -25.77 -3.30 8.54
N LEU A 460 -24.99 -2.55 9.32
CA LEU A 460 -23.54 -2.74 9.50
C LEU A 460 -23.18 -3.51 10.79
N ALA A 461 -24.14 -3.74 11.69
CA ALA A 461 -23.90 -4.38 12.97
C ALA A 461 -23.25 -5.76 12.84
N GLY A 462 -22.17 -5.99 13.60
CA GLY A 462 -21.36 -7.21 13.58
C GLY A 462 -20.35 -7.29 12.44
N THR A 463 -20.27 -6.29 11.55
CA THR A 463 -19.28 -6.24 10.45
C THR A 463 -18.05 -5.43 10.84
N PRO A 464 -16.88 -5.63 10.21
CA PRO A 464 -15.65 -4.89 10.54
C PRO A 464 -15.67 -3.40 10.15
N ALA A 465 -16.78 -2.85 9.64
CA ALA A 465 -16.86 -1.46 9.19
C ALA A 465 -16.69 -0.44 10.34
N GLU A 466 -16.10 0.71 10.02
CA GLU A 466 -15.85 1.81 10.95
C GLU A 466 -16.68 3.04 10.54
N LEU A 467 -17.51 3.55 11.45
CA LEU A 467 -18.51 4.59 11.15
C LEU A 467 -18.18 5.92 11.84
N GLY A 468 -17.86 6.95 11.06
CA GLY A 468 -17.91 8.35 11.48
C GLY A 468 -19.32 8.93 11.36
N ILE A 469 -19.74 9.71 12.34
CA ILE A 469 -21.09 10.28 12.42
C ILE A 469 -20.96 11.79 12.56
N TYR A 470 -21.50 12.53 11.60
CA TYR A 470 -21.29 13.96 11.45
C TYR A 470 -22.61 14.68 11.21
N ASN A 471 -22.66 15.96 11.54
CA ASN A 471 -23.83 16.79 11.27
C ASN A 471 -23.43 18.23 10.92
N PHE A 472 -24.30 18.98 10.25
CA PHE A 472 -24.05 20.39 9.90
C PHE A 472 -25.36 21.19 9.77
N ALA A 473 -25.25 22.51 9.85
CA ALA A 473 -26.28 23.47 9.48
C ALA A 473 -25.57 24.76 9.03
N SER A 474 -25.71 25.92 9.68
CA SER A 474 -24.83 27.08 9.40
C SER A 474 -23.38 26.81 9.81
N SER A 475 -23.14 25.97 10.82
CA SER A 475 -21.83 25.46 11.26
C SER A 475 -21.70 23.96 11.09
N ALA A 476 -20.47 23.45 11.21
CA ALA A 476 -20.18 22.03 11.32
C ALA A 476 -19.14 21.81 12.44
N PRO A 477 -19.41 20.94 13.44
CA PRO A 477 -20.71 20.35 13.72
C PRO A 477 -21.78 21.43 14.04
N ALA A 478 -23.05 21.08 13.91
CA ALA A 478 -24.18 21.90 14.36
C ALA A 478 -24.66 21.53 15.78
N ASN A 479 -24.52 20.26 16.16
CA ASN A 479 -24.49 19.78 17.55
C ASN A 479 -23.26 18.89 17.77
N GLY A 480 -22.38 19.27 18.70
CA GLY A 480 -21.19 18.48 19.05
C GLY A 480 -21.51 17.11 19.64
N ALA A 481 -22.55 17.00 20.49
CA ALA A 481 -22.97 15.72 21.08
C ALA A 481 -23.60 14.75 20.05
N GLY A 482 -23.98 15.26 18.88
CA GLY A 482 -24.45 14.48 17.73
C GLY A 482 -23.36 14.14 16.71
N SER A 483 -22.08 14.21 17.09
CA SER A 483 -20.95 14.09 16.18
C SER A 483 -19.81 13.24 16.75
N THR A 484 -18.98 12.66 15.88
CA THR A 484 -17.67 12.06 16.23
C THR A 484 -16.49 13.00 15.98
N VAL A 485 -16.75 14.27 15.59
CA VAL A 485 -15.72 15.33 15.51
C VAL A 485 -14.99 15.46 16.84
N GLY A 486 -13.67 15.28 16.81
CA GLY A 486 -12.80 15.37 18.00
C GLY A 486 -12.62 14.07 18.77
N ASN A 487 -13.32 12.99 18.42
CA ASN A 487 -13.01 11.65 18.93
C ASN A 487 -11.67 11.17 18.35
N ASN A 488 -10.96 10.32 19.10
CA ASN A 488 -9.76 9.63 18.65
C ASN A 488 -9.89 8.12 18.93
N PRO A 489 -10.09 7.27 17.90
CA PRO A 489 -10.31 7.63 16.50
C PRO A 489 -11.64 8.39 16.24
N PRO A 490 -11.78 9.07 15.08
CA PRO A 490 -13.00 9.83 14.71
C PRO A 490 -14.16 8.93 14.22
N TYR A 491 -14.04 7.61 14.31
CA TYR A 491 -15.00 6.60 13.86
C TYR A 491 -15.25 5.56 14.95
N ILE A 492 -16.38 4.85 14.86
CA ILE A 492 -16.82 3.83 15.81
C ILE A 492 -16.90 2.47 15.09
N SER A 493 -16.34 1.42 15.68
CA SER A 493 -16.43 0.07 15.11
C SER A 493 -17.85 -0.51 15.20
N MET A 494 -18.41 -0.92 14.06
CA MET A 494 -19.72 -1.60 13.98
C MET A 494 -19.64 -3.08 14.35
N GLN A 495 -18.44 -3.61 14.62
CA GLN A 495 -18.21 -5.02 14.93
C GLN A 495 -18.70 -5.41 16.34
N THR A 496 -18.90 -4.45 17.24
CA THR A 496 -19.32 -4.70 18.63
C THR A 496 -20.70 -4.10 18.92
N GLU A 497 -21.48 -4.76 19.77
CA GLU A 497 -22.78 -4.24 20.22
C GLU A 497 -22.61 -2.90 20.98
N ALA A 498 -21.52 -2.74 21.72
CA ALA A 498 -21.17 -1.48 22.39
C ALA A 498 -20.99 -0.33 21.39
N GLY A 499 -20.23 -0.53 20.30
CA GLY A 499 -20.05 0.47 19.25
C GLY A 499 -21.33 0.76 18.47
N VAL A 500 -22.13 -0.27 18.16
CA VAL A 500 -23.47 -0.11 17.56
C VAL A 500 -24.39 0.74 18.45
N ASN A 501 -24.38 0.51 19.76
CA ASN A 501 -25.20 1.28 20.70
C ASN A 501 -24.66 2.72 20.90
N GLN A 502 -23.34 2.92 20.95
CA GLN A 502 -22.71 4.24 20.99
C GLN A 502 -23.07 5.06 19.74
N ALA A 503 -22.99 4.46 18.56
CA ALA A 503 -23.37 5.11 17.30
C ALA A 503 -24.84 5.55 17.28
N LYS A 504 -25.75 4.68 17.76
CA LYS A 504 -27.17 5.03 17.93
C LYS A 504 -27.37 6.19 18.91
N GLN A 505 -26.68 6.19 20.06
CA GLN A 505 -26.76 7.23 21.07
C GLN A 505 -26.30 8.60 20.55
N ILE A 506 -25.23 8.66 19.74
CA ILE A 506 -24.80 9.91 19.09
C ILE A 506 -25.91 10.44 18.17
N VAL A 507 -26.50 9.57 17.35
CA VAL A 507 -27.60 9.94 16.43
C VAL A 507 -28.84 10.48 17.18
N GLU A 508 -29.13 10.04 18.41
CA GLU A 508 -30.27 10.59 19.18
C GLU A 508 -30.17 12.10 19.42
N ASN A 509 -28.94 12.64 19.52
CA ASN A 509 -28.68 14.05 19.79
C ASN A 509 -28.93 14.98 18.58
N TRP A 510 -29.27 14.44 17.40
CA TRP A 510 -29.65 15.26 16.24
C TRP A 510 -30.97 16.00 16.52
N ALA A 511 -30.95 17.33 16.46
CA ALA A 511 -32.11 18.15 16.81
C ALA A 511 -32.03 19.52 16.12
N TYR A 512 -33.19 20.14 15.93
CA TYR A 512 -33.27 21.48 15.38
C TYR A 512 -32.66 22.53 16.32
N ASN A 513 -31.84 23.43 15.77
CA ASN A 513 -31.30 24.58 16.48
C ASN A 513 -31.66 25.88 15.72
N PRO A 514 -32.59 26.71 16.23
CA PRO A 514 -33.00 27.94 15.53
C PRO A 514 -31.90 29.01 15.45
N GLY A 515 -30.83 28.92 16.25
CA GLY A 515 -29.64 29.76 16.14
C GLY A 515 -28.64 29.29 15.07
N ASN A 516 -28.89 28.14 14.42
CA ASN A 516 -27.98 27.48 13.49
C ASN A 516 -28.78 26.91 12.31
N SER A 517 -29.43 27.80 11.54
CA SER A 517 -30.58 27.49 10.68
C SER A 517 -30.32 27.31 9.19
N GLY A 518 -29.17 27.75 8.67
CA GLY A 518 -28.82 27.72 7.24
C GLY A 518 -28.14 26.43 6.80
N THR A 519 -27.79 26.32 5.52
CA THR A 519 -27.31 25.06 4.91
C THR A 519 -25.88 25.21 4.39
N ASN A 520 -24.89 24.78 5.18
CA ASN A 520 -23.44 24.94 4.90
C ASN A 520 -22.77 23.62 4.47
N TRP A 521 -22.91 23.27 3.18
CA TRP A 521 -22.30 22.07 2.63
C TRP A 521 -20.77 22.07 2.70
N GLN A 522 -20.11 23.21 2.52
CA GLN A 522 -18.66 23.35 2.64
C GLN A 522 -18.18 22.86 4.02
N ALA A 523 -18.71 23.42 5.10
CA ALA A 523 -18.32 23.03 6.45
C ALA A 523 -18.74 21.58 6.77
N GLY A 524 -19.91 21.16 6.28
CA GLY A 524 -20.40 19.79 6.42
C GLY A 524 -19.47 18.73 5.83
N LEU A 525 -18.79 19.06 4.72
CA LEU A 525 -17.77 18.22 4.09
C LEU A 525 -16.40 18.36 4.76
N GLN A 526 -15.93 19.58 5.06
CA GLN A 526 -14.59 19.81 5.61
C GLN A 526 -14.33 19.08 6.94
N GLN A 527 -15.35 18.92 7.79
CA GLN A 527 -15.21 18.24 9.10
C GLN A 527 -14.82 16.74 9.01
N VAL A 528 -15.01 16.07 7.86
CA VAL A 528 -14.69 14.63 7.74
C VAL A 528 -13.24 14.37 7.29
N LYS A 529 -12.50 15.40 6.87
CA LYS A 529 -11.14 15.28 6.30
C LYS A 529 -10.18 14.48 7.18
N ALA A 530 -10.29 14.60 8.50
CA ALA A 530 -9.39 13.95 9.45
C ALA A 530 -9.61 12.43 9.64
N GLY A 531 -10.68 11.85 9.10
CA GLY A 531 -11.01 10.44 9.32
C GLY A 531 -10.53 9.46 8.25
N ASN A 532 -9.97 9.94 7.13
CA ASN A 532 -9.51 9.13 5.99
C ASN A 532 -10.58 8.11 5.53
N TYR A 533 -11.79 8.62 5.23
CA TYR A 533 -12.94 7.80 4.85
C TYR A 533 -12.87 7.30 3.41
N ASP A 534 -13.29 6.06 3.19
CA ASP A 534 -13.47 5.48 1.86
C ASP A 534 -14.70 6.07 1.15
N VAL A 535 -15.77 6.34 1.92
CA VAL A 535 -17.04 6.88 1.40
C VAL A 535 -17.74 7.79 2.41
N VAL A 536 -18.26 8.91 1.91
CA VAL A 536 -19.05 9.91 2.64
C VAL A 536 -20.47 9.92 2.08
N TYR A 537 -21.45 9.50 2.89
CA TYR A 537 -22.87 9.68 2.59
C TYR A 537 -23.35 11.02 3.15
N PHE A 538 -23.78 11.93 2.27
CA PHE A 538 -24.09 13.31 2.61
C PHE A 538 -25.61 13.57 2.46
N ILE A 539 -26.34 13.59 3.58
CA ILE A 539 -27.81 13.69 3.63
C ILE A 539 -28.22 15.16 3.74
N THR A 540 -29.06 15.65 2.83
CA THR A 540 -29.60 17.02 2.83
C THR A 540 -30.89 17.09 2.01
N ASP A 541 -31.88 17.88 2.46
CA ASP A 541 -33.03 18.32 1.66
C ASP A 541 -32.85 19.75 1.13
N GLY A 542 -31.92 20.49 1.72
CA GLY A 542 -31.60 21.87 1.37
C GLY A 542 -30.71 22.00 0.14
N MET A 543 -30.33 23.25 -0.12
CA MET A 543 -29.41 23.67 -1.16
C MET A 543 -28.36 24.58 -0.50
N PRO A 544 -27.13 24.72 -1.01
CA PRO A 544 -26.08 25.45 -0.29
C PRO A 544 -26.39 26.95 -0.20
N THR A 545 -26.78 27.42 0.99
CA THR A 545 -27.14 28.82 1.25
C THR A 545 -26.05 29.62 1.94
N THR A 546 -25.08 28.96 2.59
CA THR A 546 -24.00 29.65 3.30
C THR A 546 -22.69 28.86 3.28
N SER A 547 -21.58 29.59 3.49
CA SER A 547 -20.20 29.10 3.47
C SER A 547 -19.29 30.11 4.18
N SER A 548 -17.98 29.87 4.23
CA SER A 548 -17.00 30.88 4.66
C SER A 548 -17.11 32.18 3.85
N THR A 549 -17.28 32.08 2.53
CA THR A 549 -17.32 33.24 1.64
C THR A 549 -18.64 34.02 1.75
N ILE A 550 -19.77 33.36 1.97
CA ILE A 550 -21.05 34.03 2.24
C ILE A 550 -21.01 34.77 3.58
N LYS A 551 -20.41 34.17 4.61
CA LYS A 551 -20.23 34.80 5.93
C LYS A 551 -19.29 36.00 5.90
N SER A 552 -18.16 35.93 5.19
CA SER A 552 -17.21 37.04 5.09
C SER A 552 -17.79 38.24 4.31
N LYS A 553 -18.64 37.98 3.31
CA LYS A 553 -19.46 39.01 2.61
C LYS A 553 -20.62 39.54 3.47
N GLY A 554 -20.88 38.97 4.65
CA GLY A 554 -21.98 39.35 5.53
C GLY A 554 -23.35 39.15 4.88
N ILE A 555 -23.50 38.10 4.08
CA ILE A 555 -24.74 37.70 3.38
C ILE A 555 -25.50 36.69 4.25
N GLY A 556 -26.83 36.72 4.20
CA GLY A 556 -27.70 35.79 4.92
C GLY A 556 -27.79 34.41 4.27
N ALA A 557 -28.24 33.43 5.04
CA ALA A 557 -28.28 32.02 4.66
C ALA A 557 -29.66 31.56 4.14
N GLU A 558 -30.44 32.45 3.50
CA GLU A 558 -31.84 32.16 3.16
C GLU A 558 -32.07 31.42 1.83
N PHE A 559 -31.23 31.64 0.80
CA PHE A 559 -31.38 31.04 -0.54
C PHE A 559 -30.02 30.68 -1.14
N VAL A 560 -30.03 29.99 -2.28
CA VAL A 560 -28.81 29.47 -2.95
C VAL A 560 -27.92 30.62 -3.43
N GLN A 561 -26.66 30.61 -3.01
CA GLN A 561 -25.64 31.61 -3.41
C GLN A 561 -24.53 30.92 -4.22
N ALA A 562 -24.04 31.59 -5.27
CA ALA A 562 -23.00 31.04 -6.14
C ALA A 562 -21.71 30.67 -5.38
N SER A 563 -21.22 31.54 -4.48
CA SER A 563 -20.07 31.20 -3.63
C SER A 563 -20.33 30.02 -2.69
N ALA A 564 -21.56 29.79 -2.22
CA ALA A 564 -21.84 28.67 -1.31
C ALA A 564 -21.75 27.31 -2.01
N LEU A 565 -22.26 27.21 -3.25
CA LEU A 565 -22.09 26.02 -4.09
C LEU A 565 -20.61 25.80 -4.44
N ASN A 566 -19.91 26.85 -4.88
CA ASN A 566 -18.51 26.76 -5.32
C ASN A 566 -17.54 26.43 -4.18
N ASP A 567 -17.77 26.95 -2.97
CA ASP A 567 -17.02 26.58 -1.76
C ASP A 567 -17.25 25.09 -1.39
N ALA A 568 -18.47 24.58 -1.57
CA ALA A 568 -18.80 23.18 -1.32
C ALA A 568 -18.17 22.23 -2.36
N ILE A 569 -18.10 22.63 -3.63
CA ILE A 569 -17.37 21.89 -4.68
C ILE A 569 -15.88 21.83 -4.34
N ALA A 570 -15.28 22.92 -3.86
CA ALA A 570 -13.88 22.92 -3.42
C ALA A 570 -13.63 21.93 -2.27
N ALA A 571 -14.48 21.94 -1.23
CA ALA A 571 -14.41 20.99 -0.11
C ALA A 571 -14.62 19.53 -0.55
N ALA A 572 -15.54 19.26 -1.49
CA ALA A 572 -15.75 17.92 -2.02
C ALA A 572 -14.57 17.45 -2.90
N ASN A 573 -13.97 18.35 -3.68
CA ASN A 573 -12.79 18.07 -4.49
C ASN A 573 -11.58 17.71 -3.62
N GLU A 574 -11.40 18.36 -2.46
CA GLU A 574 -10.36 18.02 -1.48
C GLU A 574 -10.48 16.58 -0.97
N LEU A 575 -11.69 16.13 -0.62
CA LEU A 575 -11.95 14.74 -0.22
C LEU A 575 -11.73 13.75 -1.39
N LYS A 576 -12.21 14.08 -2.60
CA LYS A 576 -12.04 13.23 -3.79
C LYS A 576 -10.57 13.09 -4.21
N LYS A 577 -9.74 14.13 -4.04
CA LYS A 577 -8.28 14.06 -4.22
C LYS A 577 -7.62 13.09 -3.26
N ALA A 578 -8.13 12.98 -2.03
CA ALA A 578 -7.67 12.02 -1.03
C ALA A 578 -8.25 10.59 -1.22
N GLY A 579 -8.95 10.31 -2.32
CA GLY A 579 -9.53 9.00 -2.64
C GLY A 579 -10.91 8.75 -2.04
N THR A 580 -11.45 9.66 -1.21
CA THR A 580 -12.78 9.53 -0.61
C THR A 580 -13.89 9.72 -1.65
N ARG A 581 -14.80 8.76 -1.79
CA ARG A 581 -16.02 8.93 -2.60
C ARG A 581 -17.06 9.78 -1.87
N VAL A 582 -17.63 10.78 -2.54
CA VAL A 582 -18.76 11.58 -2.03
C VAL A 582 -20.07 11.09 -2.66
N VAL A 583 -21.06 10.76 -1.83
CA VAL A 583 -22.39 10.27 -2.26
C VAL A 583 -23.51 11.12 -1.62
N PRO A 584 -23.99 12.16 -2.32
CA PRO A 584 -25.10 12.98 -1.86
C PRO A 584 -26.42 12.22 -1.91
N LEU A 585 -27.16 12.28 -0.81
CA LEU A 585 -28.48 11.72 -0.58
C LEU A 585 -29.47 12.90 -0.53
N MET A 586 -29.88 13.35 -1.70
CA MET A 586 -30.73 14.52 -1.90
C MET A 586 -32.19 14.16 -1.64
N VAL A 587 -32.77 14.65 -0.55
CA VAL A 587 -34.15 14.33 -0.14
C VAL A 587 -35.12 15.38 -0.66
N ASP A 588 -36.17 14.97 -1.36
CA ASP A 588 -37.25 15.85 -1.81
C ASP A 588 -38.07 16.36 -0.61
N VAL A 589 -38.41 17.66 -0.64
CA VAL A 589 -39.35 18.33 0.28
C VAL A 589 -40.45 19.04 -0.51
N THR A 590 -41.69 19.06 0.00
CA THR A 590 -42.76 19.90 -0.56
C THR A 590 -42.95 21.20 0.21
N LEU A 591 -43.36 22.22 -0.52
CA LEU A 591 -43.74 23.52 0.01
C LEU A 591 -45.26 23.66 0.00
N GLY A 592 -45.79 24.80 0.40
CA GLY A 592 -47.23 25.05 0.33
C GLY A 592 -47.74 26.22 1.17
N GLY A 593 -46.94 26.71 2.12
CA GLY A 593 -47.36 27.74 3.07
C GLY A 593 -48.68 27.39 3.75
N ARG A 594 -49.59 28.37 3.82
CA ARG A 594 -50.97 28.21 4.32
C ARG A 594 -51.96 27.71 3.26
N THR A 595 -51.50 27.19 2.12
CA THR A 595 -52.36 26.70 1.02
C THR A 595 -52.54 25.19 1.04
N SER A 596 -53.45 24.68 0.21
CA SER A 596 -53.61 23.24 -0.08
C SER A 596 -52.63 22.69 -1.11
N GLN A 597 -51.79 23.52 -1.75
CA GLN A 597 -50.83 23.08 -2.76
C GLN A 597 -49.61 22.40 -2.11
N ARG A 598 -49.05 21.36 -2.76
CA ARG A 598 -47.83 20.66 -2.29
C ARG A 598 -46.80 20.49 -3.43
N PRO A 599 -46.24 21.59 -3.99
CA PRO A 599 -45.16 21.48 -4.98
C PRO A 599 -43.87 20.94 -4.36
N VAL A 600 -43.27 19.94 -4.98
CA VAL A 600 -41.93 19.42 -4.64
C VAL A 600 -40.85 20.42 -5.11
N VAL A 601 -39.87 20.72 -4.27
CA VAL A 601 -38.68 21.50 -4.66
C VAL A 601 -37.84 20.70 -5.65
N LYS A 602 -37.56 21.28 -6.82
CA LYS A 602 -36.77 20.64 -7.90
C LYS A 602 -35.56 21.46 -8.33
N ASN A 603 -35.69 22.79 -8.31
CA ASN A 603 -34.64 23.78 -8.54
C ASN A 603 -34.95 25.05 -7.75
N ASP A 604 -33.95 25.92 -7.62
CA ASP A 604 -34.15 27.33 -7.27
C ASP A 604 -33.20 28.22 -8.10
N LEU A 605 -33.38 29.53 -8.02
CA LEU A 605 -32.49 30.54 -8.59
C LEU A 605 -31.16 30.60 -7.82
N VAL A 606 -30.04 30.48 -8.52
CA VAL A 606 -28.72 30.69 -7.91
C VAL A 606 -28.38 32.18 -7.98
N LEU A 607 -28.24 32.81 -6.82
CA LEU A 607 -27.96 34.24 -6.69
C LEU A 607 -26.47 34.55 -6.88
N LYS A 608 -26.17 35.70 -7.48
CA LYS A 608 -24.81 36.25 -7.64
C LYS A 608 -24.33 36.91 -6.34
N ASP A 609 -24.27 36.12 -5.27
CA ASP A 609 -23.92 36.55 -3.90
C ASP A 609 -24.73 37.78 -3.46
N ALA A 610 -26.05 37.73 -3.68
CA ALA A 610 -26.94 38.84 -3.40
C ALA A 610 -27.30 38.90 -1.91
N LYS A 611 -27.29 40.10 -1.33
CA LYS A 611 -27.57 40.34 0.09
C LYS A 611 -29.05 40.64 0.34
N ARG A 612 -29.68 39.92 1.27
CA ARG A 612 -31.07 40.21 1.68
C ARG A 612 -31.15 41.49 2.50
N ILE A 613 -32.17 42.29 2.23
CA ILE A 613 -32.58 43.44 3.06
C ILE A 613 -34.08 43.41 3.29
N ALA A 614 -34.54 44.06 4.37
CA ALA A 614 -35.97 44.17 4.67
C ALA A 614 -36.71 44.97 3.59
N TRP A 615 -38.01 44.70 3.40
CA TRP A 615 -38.81 45.31 2.34
C TRP A 615 -38.78 46.85 2.37
N THR A 616 -38.76 47.44 3.56
CA THR A 616 -38.70 48.89 3.81
C THR A 616 -37.29 49.47 3.89
N ALA A 617 -36.24 48.65 3.92
CA ALA A 617 -34.86 49.12 4.08
C ALA A 617 -34.24 49.64 2.77
N ASP A 618 -33.26 50.53 2.88
CA ASP A 618 -32.34 50.91 1.81
C ASP A 618 -31.06 50.04 1.88
N PRO A 619 -30.42 49.63 0.77
CA PRO A 619 -29.16 48.89 0.80
C PRO A 619 -27.97 49.69 1.38
N GLY A 620 -28.08 51.01 1.51
CA GLY A 620 -27.03 51.88 2.03
C GLY A 620 -25.97 52.21 0.98
N GLN A 621 -24.77 52.59 1.44
CA GLN A 621 -23.69 53.09 0.58
C GLN A 621 -22.73 52.01 0.05
N ALA A 622 -22.78 50.79 0.59
CA ALA A 622 -21.87 49.73 0.18
C ALA A 622 -22.22 49.21 -1.23
N PRO A 623 -21.24 49.08 -2.16
CA PRO A 623 -21.50 48.50 -3.47
C PRO A 623 -21.83 47.01 -3.40
N GLY A 624 -22.70 46.53 -4.29
CA GLY A 624 -23.10 45.13 -4.35
C GLY A 624 -24.52 44.91 -4.86
N ILE A 625 -24.97 43.66 -4.84
CA ILE A 625 -26.31 43.24 -5.26
C ILE A 625 -27.17 42.98 -4.02
N TYR A 626 -28.37 43.55 -4.00
CA TYR A 626 -29.28 43.53 -2.86
C TYR A 626 -30.68 43.08 -3.29
N TYR A 627 -31.36 42.29 -2.45
CA TYR A 627 -32.71 41.82 -2.76
C TYR A 627 -33.68 41.91 -1.59
N LYS A 628 -34.96 42.07 -1.94
CA LYS A 628 -36.12 42.12 -1.04
C LYS A 628 -37.12 41.06 -1.45
N ILE A 629 -37.74 40.39 -0.48
CA ILE A 629 -38.78 39.37 -0.70
C ILE A 629 -40.10 39.76 -0.02
N ARG A 630 -41.23 39.33 -0.60
CA ARG A 630 -42.58 39.46 -0.05
C ARG A 630 -43.25 38.08 0.02
N SER A 631 -43.08 37.39 1.15
CA SER A 631 -43.52 36.00 1.35
C SER A 631 -45.01 35.85 1.67
N ASP A 632 -45.67 36.93 2.07
CA ASP A 632 -47.13 37.05 2.28
C ASP A 632 -47.92 37.25 0.96
N HIS A 633 -47.23 37.31 -0.19
CA HIS A 633 -47.87 37.56 -1.47
C HIS A 633 -48.88 36.45 -1.84
N PRO A 634 -50.20 36.73 -2.00
CA PRO A 634 -51.22 35.68 -2.12
C PRO A 634 -50.97 34.63 -3.22
N LYS A 635 -50.50 35.06 -4.40
CA LYS A 635 -50.14 34.14 -5.52
C LYS A 635 -49.00 33.16 -5.19
N ALA A 636 -48.08 33.53 -4.29
CA ALA A 636 -46.81 32.85 -4.08
C ALA A 636 -46.70 32.08 -2.75
N LEU A 637 -47.78 32.05 -1.95
CA LEU A 637 -47.82 31.34 -0.66
C LEU A 637 -47.43 29.85 -0.77
N HIS A 638 -47.59 29.24 -1.96
CA HIS A 638 -47.16 27.86 -2.23
C HIS A 638 -45.63 27.65 -2.22
N ALA A 639 -44.84 28.72 -2.31
CA ALA A 639 -43.38 28.70 -2.24
C ALA A 639 -42.84 28.85 -0.80
N ASN A 640 -43.73 28.96 0.19
CA ASN A 640 -43.37 29.01 1.61
C ASN A 640 -43.33 27.60 2.22
N TYR A 641 -42.54 27.40 3.27
CA TYR A 641 -42.59 26.16 4.07
C TYR A 641 -44.01 25.89 4.59
N ILE A 642 -44.42 24.62 4.62
CA ILE A 642 -45.80 24.22 4.95
C ILE A 642 -46.24 24.77 6.33
N ASN A 643 -47.46 25.31 6.38
CA ASN A 643 -48.07 25.99 7.53
C ASN A 643 -47.39 27.29 7.99
N THR A 644 -46.41 27.81 7.24
CA THR A 644 -45.70 29.07 7.54
C THR A 644 -45.94 30.16 6.48
N ASP A 645 -45.47 31.37 6.79
CA ASP A 645 -45.32 32.48 5.84
C ASP A 645 -43.83 32.73 5.51
N THR A 646 -42.97 31.72 5.72
CA THR A 646 -41.52 31.75 5.47
C THR A 646 -41.22 31.25 4.06
N LEU A 647 -40.76 32.15 3.18
CA LEU A 647 -40.41 31.80 1.80
C LEU A 647 -39.19 30.87 1.76
N ALA A 648 -39.32 29.76 1.02
CA ALA A 648 -38.32 28.69 0.95
C ALA A 648 -37.80 28.41 -0.47
N ASN A 649 -38.48 28.90 -1.52
CA ASN A 649 -38.03 28.78 -2.90
C ASN A 649 -38.26 30.08 -3.67
N LEU A 650 -37.17 30.70 -4.15
CA LEU A 650 -37.21 32.00 -4.79
C LEU A 650 -37.78 31.93 -6.22
N LYS A 651 -37.49 30.85 -6.96
CA LYS A 651 -37.98 30.61 -8.33
C LYS A 651 -39.50 30.52 -8.38
N MET A 652 -40.12 29.68 -7.54
CA MET A 652 -41.57 29.51 -7.47
C MET A 652 -42.27 30.84 -7.15
N ALA A 653 -41.75 31.61 -6.19
CA ALA A 653 -42.32 32.93 -5.87
C ALA A 653 -42.13 33.96 -7.00
N TYR A 654 -41.01 33.93 -7.71
CA TYR A 654 -40.79 34.80 -8.87
C TYR A 654 -41.70 34.41 -10.05
N ASP A 655 -41.90 33.11 -10.33
CA ASP A 655 -42.81 32.66 -11.38
C ASP A 655 -44.27 33.06 -11.09
N ALA A 656 -44.66 33.03 -9.81
CA ALA A 656 -46.02 33.32 -9.38
C ALA A 656 -46.41 34.82 -9.45
N ALA A 657 -45.46 35.75 -9.28
CA ALA A 657 -45.75 37.18 -9.20
C ALA A 657 -44.60 38.15 -9.60
N GLY A 658 -43.47 37.64 -10.07
CA GLY A 658 -42.34 38.42 -10.60
C GLY A 658 -41.82 39.50 -9.66
N SER A 659 -41.83 40.76 -10.12
CA SER A 659 -41.36 41.92 -9.35
C SER A 659 -42.24 42.31 -8.15
N GLN A 660 -43.38 41.62 -7.95
CA GLN A 660 -44.26 41.83 -6.79
C GLN A 660 -43.84 40.97 -5.58
N THR A 661 -43.10 39.88 -5.80
CA THR A 661 -42.58 38.95 -4.78
C THR A 661 -41.09 39.13 -4.50
N LEU A 662 -40.32 39.50 -5.53
CA LEU A 662 -38.88 39.72 -5.44
C LEU A 662 -38.52 41.07 -6.08
N GLN A 663 -37.76 41.90 -5.38
CA GLN A 663 -37.13 43.09 -5.96
C GLN A 663 -35.63 43.00 -5.79
N VAL A 664 -34.87 43.30 -6.85
CA VAL A 664 -33.40 43.22 -6.85
C VAL A 664 -32.81 44.54 -7.33
N PHE A 665 -31.76 44.98 -6.65
CA PHE A 665 -31.09 46.26 -6.83
C PHE A 665 -29.59 46.06 -6.92
N GLU A 666 -28.92 46.88 -7.71
CA GLU A 666 -27.46 46.95 -7.76
C GLU A 666 -27.02 48.33 -7.27
N ARG A 667 -26.08 48.35 -6.32
CA ARG A 667 -25.41 49.55 -5.82
C ARG A 667 -24.01 49.60 -6.43
N MET A 668 -23.76 50.61 -7.26
CA MET A 668 -22.51 50.77 -7.99
C MET A 668 -21.46 51.50 -7.13
N PRO A 669 -20.14 51.36 -7.41
CA PRO A 669 -19.07 52.02 -6.65
C PRO A 669 -19.16 53.56 -6.56
N ASN A 670 -19.87 54.20 -7.50
CA ASN A 670 -20.12 55.64 -7.50
C ASN A 670 -21.38 56.04 -6.68
N GLY A 671 -21.94 55.14 -5.89
CA GLY A 671 -23.15 55.37 -5.09
C GLY A 671 -24.46 55.35 -5.88
N ARG A 672 -24.44 55.16 -7.22
CA ARG A 672 -25.67 55.02 -8.01
C ARG A 672 -26.36 53.69 -7.70
N GLN A 673 -27.68 53.73 -7.57
CA GLN A 673 -28.54 52.57 -7.38
C GLN A 673 -29.41 52.33 -8.61
N GLU A 674 -29.60 51.07 -8.99
CA GLU A 674 -30.43 50.68 -10.13
C GLU A 674 -31.32 49.49 -9.75
N THR A 675 -32.59 49.48 -10.13
CA THR A 675 -33.49 48.33 -9.95
C THR A 675 -33.33 47.37 -11.12
N ILE A 676 -32.76 46.19 -10.86
CA ILE A 676 -32.34 45.22 -11.89
C ILE A 676 -33.19 43.94 -11.91
N THR A 677 -34.29 43.89 -11.14
CA THR A 677 -35.22 42.74 -11.00
C THR A 677 -35.58 42.03 -12.31
N LEU A 678 -35.80 42.78 -13.40
CA LEU A 678 -36.19 42.22 -14.70
C LEU A 678 -34.98 41.74 -15.54
N ASN A 679 -33.78 42.25 -15.26
CA ASN A 679 -32.53 41.88 -15.93
C ASN A 679 -31.84 40.77 -15.12
N GLN A 680 -32.40 39.56 -15.18
CA GLN A 680 -31.98 38.41 -14.37
C GLN A 680 -30.48 38.10 -14.48
N SER A 681 -29.88 38.24 -15.67
CA SER A 681 -28.44 38.01 -15.89
C SER A 681 -27.51 38.91 -15.07
N ARG A 682 -27.98 40.02 -14.51
CA ARG A 682 -27.19 40.86 -13.60
C ARG A 682 -27.13 40.32 -12.16
N TRP A 683 -28.10 39.52 -11.71
CA TRP A 683 -28.23 39.12 -10.30
C TRP A 683 -28.41 37.62 -10.01
N THR A 684 -28.72 36.81 -11.02
CA THR A 684 -28.78 35.35 -10.92
C THR A 684 -28.07 34.70 -12.11
N TYR A 685 -27.59 33.48 -11.92
CA TYR A 685 -27.13 32.62 -13.01
C TYR A 685 -28.27 31.78 -13.64
N GLY A 686 -29.51 32.00 -13.21
CA GLY A 686 -30.67 31.19 -13.59
C GLY A 686 -30.96 30.11 -12.56
N THR A 687 -31.70 29.09 -12.98
CA THR A 687 -32.05 27.94 -12.12
C THR A 687 -30.98 26.86 -12.13
N ARG A 688 -30.82 26.15 -11.01
CA ARG A 688 -30.06 24.90 -10.95
C ARG A 688 -30.87 23.82 -10.22
N ASP A 689 -30.88 22.60 -10.75
CA ASP A 689 -31.64 21.49 -10.16
C ASP A 689 -30.99 20.99 -8.86
N VAL A 690 -31.81 20.58 -7.88
CA VAL A 690 -31.37 20.04 -6.58
C VAL A 690 -30.46 18.83 -6.77
N LYS A 691 -30.82 17.92 -7.68
CA LYS A 691 -29.97 16.78 -8.06
C LYS A 691 -28.65 17.23 -8.71
N GLN A 692 -28.69 18.28 -9.53
CA GLN A 692 -27.51 18.78 -10.24
C GLN A 692 -26.49 19.37 -9.27
N MET A 693 -26.93 20.12 -8.25
CA MET A 693 -26.05 20.63 -7.18
C MET A 693 -25.37 19.50 -6.38
N GLY A 694 -26.06 18.38 -6.15
CA GLY A 694 -25.43 17.17 -5.63
C GLY A 694 -24.37 16.60 -6.59
N GLU A 695 -24.66 16.55 -7.89
CA GLU A 695 -23.69 16.08 -8.90
C GLU A 695 -22.47 16.99 -9.04
N ASP A 696 -22.59 18.29 -8.76
CA ASP A 696 -21.45 19.21 -8.79
C ASP A 696 -20.41 18.86 -7.71
N ILE A 697 -20.86 18.57 -6.47
CA ILE A 697 -19.96 18.12 -5.40
C ILE A 697 -19.48 16.68 -5.60
N SER A 698 -20.30 15.82 -6.22
CA SER A 698 -19.97 14.40 -6.48
C SER A 698 -19.51 14.17 -7.92
N GLY A 699 -20.39 13.59 -8.73
CA GLY A 699 -20.21 13.28 -10.15
C GLY A 699 -21.55 12.93 -10.79
N THR A 700 -21.60 12.88 -12.13
CA THR A 700 -22.89 12.64 -12.82
C THR A 700 -23.33 11.19 -12.70
N GLY A 701 -24.53 10.99 -12.15
CA GLY A 701 -25.04 9.68 -11.75
C GLY A 701 -24.68 9.23 -10.33
N ASP A 702 -23.78 9.93 -9.63
CA ASP A 702 -23.35 9.54 -8.26
C ASP A 702 -24.31 10.04 -7.16
N THR A 703 -25.14 11.04 -7.46
CA THR A 703 -26.13 11.60 -6.52
C THR A 703 -27.41 10.78 -6.52
N VAL A 704 -27.80 10.30 -5.34
CA VAL A 704 -29.05 9.57 -5.14
C VAL A 704 -30.13 10.54 -4.70
N ARG A 705 -31.22 10.62 -5.48
CA ARG A 705 -32.41 11.40 -5.14
C ARG A 705 -33.42 10.51 -4.42
N ILE A 706 -34.02 11.03 -3.36
CA ILE A 706 -34.91 10.29 -2.47
C ILE A 706 -36.24 11.05 -2.37
N GLU A 707 -37.33 10.40 -2.77
CA GLU A 707 -38.68 10.99 -2.78
C GLU A 707 -39.28 11.06 -1.36
N GLY A 708 -38.86 12.06 -0.59
CA GLY A 708 -39.33 12.33 0.76
C GLY A 708 -38.60 11.55 1.86
N TYR A 709 -38.48 12.17 3.05
CA TYR A 709 -37.76 11.61 4.19
C TYR A 709 -38.21 10.20 4.60
N GLY A 710 -39.51 9.88 4.46
CA GLY A 710 -40.04 8.55 4.76
C GLY A 710 -39.44 7.39 3.93
N LYS A 711 -38.74 7.67 2.82
CA LYS A 711 -38.00 6.67 2.03
C LYS A 711 -36.52 6.55 2.38
N LEU A 712 -35.95 7.54 3.08
CA LEU A 712 -34.50 7.63 3.38
C LEU A 712 -34.00 6.39 4.13
N ALA A 713 -34.77 5.89 5.11
CA ALA A 713 -34.38 4.73 5.91
C ALA A 713 -34.28 3.42 5.12
N ALA A 714 -35.15 3.21 4.13
CA ALA A 714 -35.06 2.05 3.25
C ALA A 714 -33.85 2.16 2.31
N GLN A 715 -33.60 3.37 1.76
CA GLN A 715 -32.48 3.62 0.86
C GLN A 715 -31.12 3.44 1.55
N MET A 716 -30.95 4.02 2.75
CA MET A 716 -29.74 3.85 3.56
C MET A 716 -29.53 2.39 3.97
N LYS A 717 -30.59 1.68 4.40
CA LYS A 717 -30.50 0.25 4.72
C LYS A 717 -30.02 -0.59 3.54
N SER A 718 -30.51 -0.32 2.32
CA SER A 718 -30.02 -1.00 1.11
C SER A 718 -28.54 -0.72 0.88
N MET A 719 -28.09 0.54 0.99
CA MET A 719 -26.68 0.91 0.81
C MET A 719 -25.75 0.15 1.76
N ALA A 720 -26.07 0.09 3.07
CA ALA A 720 -25.31 -0.71 4.02
C ALA A 720 -25.34 -2.21 3.70
N GLN A 721 -26.49 -2.74 3.25
CA GLN A 721 -26.59 -4.13 2.78
C GLN A 721 -25.76 -4.41 1.52
N ASP A 722 -25.65 -3.44 0.60
CA ASP A 722 -24.86 -3.57 -0.63
C ASP A 722 -23.35 -3.37 -0.42
N LEU A 723 -22.94 -2.70 0.66
CA LEU A 723 -21.56 -2.72 1.16
C LEU A 723 -21.24 -4.07 1.80
N THR A 724 -22.10 -4.58 2.69
CA THR A 724 -21.82 -5.83 3.43
C THR A 724 -21.90 -7.10 2.57
N LYS A 725 -22.62 -7.08 1.44
CA LYS A 725 -22.56 -8.13 0.40
C LYS A 725 -21.17 -8.27 -0.26
N LYS A 726 -20.29 -7.27 -0.16
CA LYS A 726 -18.96 -7.24 -0.79
C LYS A 726 -17.82 -7.67 0.14
N CYS A 727 -18.13 -8.18 1.33
CA CYS A 727 -17.14 -8.68 2.27
C CYS A 727 -17.49 -10.13 2.65
N ASN A 728 -16.60 -11.08 2.36
CA ASN A 728 -16.88 -12.50 2.52
C ASN A 728 -15.72 -13.26 3.18
N GLY A 729 -15.37 -12.84 4.40
CA GLY A 729 -14.39 -13.48 5.28
C GLY A 729 -13.29 -12.51 5.77
N GLU A 730 -12.78 -12.74 6.98
CA GLU A 730 -11.67 -11.97 7.57
C GLU A 730 -10.72 -12.92 8.33
N VAL A 731 -9.41 -12.78 8.10
CA VAL A 731 -8.36 -13.39 8.93
C VAL A 731 -7.64 -12.30 9.71
N ILE A 732 -7.47 -12.50 11.02
CA ILE A 732 -6.67 -11.64 11.90
C ILE A 732 -5.56 -12.51 12.52
N VAL A 733 -4.33 -11.99 12.55
CA VAL A 733 -3.23 -12.52 13.37
C VAL A 733 -2.83 -11.47 14.38
N LYS A 734 -2.75 -11.83 15.66
CA LYS A 734 -2.16 -11.02 16.73
C LYS A 734 -0.83 -11.62 17.18
N LYS A 735 0.24 -10.81 17.15
CA LYS A 735 1.54 -11.15 17.71
C LYS A 735 1.60 -10.80 19.20
N ARG A 736 2.16 -11.72 20.00
CA ARG A 736 2.53 -11.47 21.38
C ARG A 736 3.96 -11.90 21.67
N ILE A 737 4.56 -11.29 22.69
CA ILE A 737 5.77 -11.80 23.34
C ILE A 737 5.37 -12.45 24.67
N VAL A 738 5.95 -13.61 24.96
CA VAL A 738 5.77 -14.39 26.19
C VAL A 738 7.13 -14.66 26.86
N ASP A 739 7.11 -15.07 28.13
CA ASP A 739 8.27 -15.72 28.74
C ASP A 739 8.37 -17.20 28.34
N GLU A 740 9.45 -17.86 28.77
CA GLU A 740 9.71 -19.29 28.56
C GLU A 740 8.63 -20.23 29.14
N ASN A 741 7.80 -19.73 30.07
CA ASN A 741 6.68 -20.44 30.68
C ASN A 741 5.34 -20.14 29.98
N GLY A 742 5.35 -19.34 28.91
CA GLY A 742 4.16 -19.01 28.13
C GLY A 742 3.26 -17.95 28.78
N LYS A 743 3.74 -17.21 29.78
CA LYS A 743 3.03 -16.05 30.33
C LYS A 743 3.28 -14.84 29.44
N VAL A 744 2.23 -14.06 29.15
CA VAL A 744 2.32 -12.91 28.24
C VAL A 744 3.12 -11.77 28.88
N LEU A 745 4.10 -11.25 28.11
CA LEU A 745 4.92 -10.08 28.43
C LEU A 745 4.54 -8.86 27.58
N SER A 746 4.14 -9.09 26.32
CA SER A 746 3.59 -8.06 25.42
C SER A 746 2.38 -8.61 24.69
N ASP A 747 1.21 -8.03 24.90
CA ASP A 747 -0.05 -8.42 24.24
C ASP A 747 -0.32 -7.56 23.00
N GLY A 748 0.67 -7.42 22.11
CA GLY A 748 0.55 -6.69 20.85
C GLY A 748 1.88 -6.14 20.36
N GLU A 749 2.66 -6.97 19.66
CA GLU A 749 4.00 -6.59 19.19
C GLU A 749 4.00 -6.13 17.71
N PRO A 750 4.28 -4.85 17.41
CA PRO A 750 4.33 -4.32 16.05
C PRO A 750 5.60 -4.74 15.31
N GLY A 751 5.61 -4.59 13.98
CA GLY A 751 6.81 -4.88 13.17
C GLY A 751 7.11 -6.36 12.97
N TRP A 752 6.22 -7.25 13.41
CA TRP A 752 6.28 -8.69 13.13
C TRP A 752 5.56 -9.01 11.84
N GLU A 753 6.05 -9.98 11.09
CA GLU A 753 5.67 -10.17 9.70
C GLU A 753 5.06 -11.55 9.47
N PHE A 754 3.97 -11.57 8.70
CA PHE A 754 3.19 -12.75 8.39
C PHE A 754 2.82 -12.79 6.90
N THR A 755 2.88 -13.98 6.30
CA THR A 755 2.35 -14.26 4.97
C THR A 755 1.14 -15.18 5.08
N LEU A 756 0.00 -14.72 4.59
CA LEU A 756 -1.19 -15.56 4.39
C LEU A 756 -1.14 -16.16 2.97
N SER A 757 -1.58 -17.41 2.82
CA SER A 757 -1.68 -18.13 1.54
C SER A 757 -2.94 -18.99 1.50
N ALA A 758 -3.65 -18.97 0.37
CA ALA A 758 -4.94 -19.66 0.19
C ALA A 758 -4.84 -20.86 -0.77
N ASN A 759 -3.81 -21.70 -0.59
CA ASN A 759 -3.61 -22.97 -1.32
C ASN A 759 -3.71 -22.89 -2.86
N GLY A 760 -3.43 -21.71 -3.45
CA GLY A 760 -3.53 -21.46 -4.90
C GLY A 760 -4.87 -20.87 -5.36
N GLN A 761 -5.89 -20.78 -4.50
CA GLN A 761 -7.15 -20.10 -4.79
C GLN A 761 -6.96 -18.58 -4.71
N LYS A 762 -7.49 -17.83 -5.68
CA LYS A 762 -7.49 -16.36 -5.68
C LYS A 762 -8.66 -15.83 -4.86
N VAL A 763 -8.50 -15.86 -3.54
CA VAL A 763 -9.54 -15.45 -2.57
C VAL A 763 -9.08 -14.41 -1.56
N ILE A 764 -7.77 -14.14 -1.45
CA ILE A 764 -7.25 -13.11 -0.54
C ILE A 764 -7.41 -11.76 -1.23
N ASP A 765 -8.03 -10.80 -0.56
CA ASP A 765 -8.27 -9.46 -1.06
C ASP A 765 -7.13 -8.50 -0.63
N PRO A 766 -6.29 -8.01 -1.55
CA PRO A 766 -5.22 -7.05 -1.24
C PRO A 766 -5.72 -5.59 -1.11
N GLY A 767 -7.02 -5.34 -1.31
CA GLY A 767 -7.62 -4.01 -1.22
C GLY A 767 -7.82 -3.28 -2.55
N ASN A 768 -7.40 -3.88 -3.67
CA ASN A 768 -7.46 -3.26 -5.02
C ASN A 768 -8.49 -3.91 -5.96
N GLY A 769 -9.35 -4.79 -5.44
CA GLY A 769 -10.36 -5.51 -6.23
C GLY A 769 -9.84 -6.66 -7.10
N SER A 770 -8.53 -6.96 -7.08
CA SER A 770 -7.93 -8.12 -7.77
C SER A 770 -7.41 -9.15 -6.76
N LEU A 771 -8.15 -10.24 -6.59
CA LEU A 771 -7.84 -11.27 -5.59
C LEU A 771 -6.54 -12.02 -5.90
N VAL A 772 -5.77 -12.29 -4.83
CA VAL A 772 -4.46 -12.94 -4.87
C VAL A 772 -4.47 -14.28 -4.13
N THR A 773 -3.45 -15.11 -4.39
CA THR A 773 -3.30 -16.44 -3.76
C THR A 773 -2.47 -16.40 -2.47
N GLN A 774 -1.72 -15.31 -2.25
CA GLN A 774 -0.91 -15.05 -1.06
C GLN A 774 -0.75 -13.54 -0.84
N TRP A 775 -0.66 -13.10 0.41
CA TRP A 775 -0.38 -11.70 0.77
C TRP A 775 0.41 -11.59 2.08
N ARG A 776 1.50 -10.83 2.06
CA ARG A 776 2.40 -10.56 3.19
C ARG A 776 2.02 -9.24 3.86
N LYS A 777 1.97 -9.23 5.19
CA LYS A 777 1.70 -8.05 6.03
C LYS A 777 2.61 -8.00 7.25
N VAL A 778 2.76 -6.80 7.79
CA VAL A 778 3.44 -6.51 9.04
C VAL A 778 2.40 -6.10 10.08
N THR A 779 2.63 -6.42 11.36
CA THR A 779 1.73 -6.08 12.46
C THR A 779 1.76 -4.59 12.78
N SER A 780 0.57 -4.00 12.91
CA SER A 780 0.37 -2.56 13.09
C SER A 780 1.00 -2.03 14.38
N SER A 781 1.51 -0.80 14.29
CA SER A 781 2.01 0.00 15.42
C SER A 781 0.98 0.99 15.98
N ARG A 782 -0.20 1.12 15.36
CA ARG A 782 -1.29 1.99 15.81
C ARG A 782 -1.97 1.38 17.03
N ASP A 783 -2.33 2.20 18.02
CA ASP A 783 -2.87 1.69 19.28
C ASP A 783 -4.25 0.99 19.12
N GLU A 784 -5.02 1.34 18.08
CA GLU A 784 -6.33 0.76 17.76
C GLU A 784 -6.27 -0.70 17.28
N ASP A 785 -5.14 -1.16 16.74
CA ASP A 785 -4.96 -2.53 16.23
C ASP A 785 -3.56 -3.10 16.48
N ARG A 786 -2.91 -2.61 17.55
CA ARG A 786 -1.50 -2.85 17.87
C ARG A 786 -1.13 -4.33 17.88
N GLY A 787 -0.08 -4.67 17.16
CA GLY A 787 0.44 -6.02 17.06
C GLY A 787 -0.44 -6.95 16.23
N THR A 788 -1.41 -6.43 15.47
CA THR A 788 -2.25 -7.25 14.58
C THR A 788 -1.97 -7.03 13.09
N ALA A 789 -2.18 -8.07 12.29
CA ALA A 789 -2.26 -8.02 10.84
C ALA A 789 -3.61 -8.62 10.41
N ARG A 790 -4.28 -8.01 9.42
CA ARG A 790 -5.63 -8.38 8.96
C ARG A 790 -5.67 -8.62 7.44
N TRP A 791 -6.41 -9.62 6.98
CA TRP A 791 -6.63 -9.91 5.56
C TRP A 791 -8.13 -10.09 5.29
N GLY A 792 -8.65 -9.42 4.26
CA GLY A 792 -9.96 -9.73 3.71
C GLY A 792 -9.89 -11.01 2.87
N ILE A 793 -10.94 -11.83 2.94
CA ILE A 793 -11.12 -13.02 2.11
C ILE A 793 -12.42 -12.85 1.33
N GLN A 794 -12.50 -13.48 0.16
CA GLN A 794 -13.64 -13.41 -0.76
C GLN A 794 -13.87 -14.79 -1.38
N SER A 795 -14.77 -15.59 -0.80
CA SER A 795 -15.21 -16.88 -1.35
C SER A 795 -16.61 -17.26 -0.88
N GLU A 796 -17.41 -17.91 -1.73
CA GLU A 796 -18.71 -18.49 -1.36
C GLU A 796 -18.59 -19.94 -0.83
N GLU A 797 -17.36 -20.46 -0.68
CA GLU A 797 -17.04 -21.83 -0.25
C GLU A 797 -16.08 -21.80 0.95
N GLU A 798 -16.11 -22.81 1.83
CA GLU A 798 -15.18 -22.92 2.97
C GLU A 798 -13.71 -22.85 2.53
N GLN A 799 -12.84 -22.25 3.37
CA GLN A 799 -11.44 -22.01 3.01
C GLN A 799 -10.48 -22.63 4.01
N LYS A 800 -9.45 -23.32 3.52
CA LYS A 800 -8.27 -23.70 4.31
C LYS A 800 -7.11 -22.78 3.96
N LEU A 801 -6.66 -22.01 4.94
CA LEU A 801 -5.65 -20.98 4.75
C LEU A 801 -4.36 -21.33 5.51
N THR A 802 -3.21 -20.98 4.95
CA THR A 802 -1.89 -21.14 5.58
C THR A 802 -1.35 -19.77 5.99
N LEU A 803 -0.89 -19.64 7.24
CA LEU A 803 -0.19 -18.48 7.78
C LEU A 803 1.25 -18.87 8.09
N VAL A 804 2.23 -18.01 7.77
CA VAL A 804 3.65 -18.21 8.09
C VAL A 804 4.26 -16.90 8.60
N GLU A 805 4.92 -16.94 9.75
CA GLU A 805 5.67 -15.85 10.37
C GLU A 805 7.12 -15.78 9.88
N SER A 806 7.62 -14.57 9.65
CA SER A 806 9.07 -14.31 9.51
C SER A 806 9.67 -14.03 10.89
N GLN A 807 10.52 -14.92 11.41
CA GLN A 807 11.14 -14.73 12.74
C GLN A 807 11.99 -13.45 12.82
N GLN A 808 11.90 -12.77 13.96
CA GLN A 808 12.85 -11.72 14.34
C GLN A 808 14.09 -12.32 15.05
N PRO A 809 15.30 -11.81 14.79
CA PRO A 809 16.51 -12.23 15.51
C PRO A 809 16.38 -12.04 17.03
N GLY A 810 16.89 -13.01 17.81
CA GLY A 810 16.81 -12.98 19.28
C GLY A 810 15.46 -13.45 19.85
N TYR A 811 14.59 -14.02 19.03
CA TYR A 811 13.31 -14.59 19.44
C TYR A 811 13.10 -15.99 18.83
N SER A 812 12.19 -16.78 19.41
CA SER A 812 11.76 -18.08 18.88
C SER A 812 10.28 -18.33 19.15
N LEU A 813 9.61 -19.07 18.26
CA LEU A 813 8.17 -19.29 18.32
C LEU A 813 7.77 -20.21 19.48
N TYR A 814 6.94 -19.68 20.38
CA TYR A 814 6.40 -20.38 21.54
C TYR A 814 5.12 -21.16 21.16
N LYS A 815 5.19 -22.49 21.20
CA LYS A 815 4.07 -23.36 20.80
C LYS A 815 3.24 -23.77 22.00
N ARG A 816 1.95 -23.36 22.03
CA ARG A 816 0.98 -23.81 23.05
C ARG A 816 0.39 -25.13 22.63
N ASP A 817 0.39 -26.12 23.52
CA ASP A 817 -0.18 -27.45 23.26
C ASP A 817 0.32 -28.10 21.96
N ASN A 818 1.61 -27.87 21.67
CA ASN A 818 2.33 -28.24 20.44
C ASN A 818 1.92 -27.46 19.15
N ALA A 819 0.94 -26.57 19.20
CA ALA A 819 0.48 -25.75 18.08
C ALA A 819 1.24 -24.42 17.96
N ASN A 820 1.51 -23.97 16.73
CA ASN A 820 2.17 -22.69 16.46
C ASN A 820 1.32 -21.45 16.75
N ALA A 821 -0.01 -21.62 16.87
CA ALA A 821 -0.95 -20.55 17.14
C ALA A 821 -2.17 -21.09 17.87
N VAL A 822 -2.87 -20.21 18.59
CA VAL A 822 -4.22 -20.47 19.08
C VAL A 822 -5.20 -19.67 18.22
N CYS A 823 -5.98 -20.36 17.40
CA CYS A 823 -6.98 -19.74 16.52
C CYS A 823 -8.40 -19.93 17.04
N HIS A 824 -9.23 -18.91 16.82
CA HIS A 824 -10.65 -18.90 17.11
C HIS A 824 -11.45 -18.51 15.88
N GLU A 825 -12.59 -19.16 15.67
CA GLU A 825 -13.60 -18.73 14.70
C GLU A 825 -14.66 -17.89 15.41
N THR A 826 -15.04 -16.75 14.84
CA THR A 826 -16.22 -15.96 15.23
C THR A 826 -17.28 -16.03 14.12
N ARG A 827 -18.51 -16.36 14.50
CA ARG A 827 -19.70 -16.30 13.64
C ARG A 827 -20.92 -15.88 14.47
N GLU A 828 -21.69 -14.91 13.97
CA GLU A 828 -22.94 -14.45 14.63
C GLU A 828 -22.75 -14.08 16.12
N GLY A 829 -21.63 -13.42 16.44
CA GLY A 829 -21.22 -13.03 17.80
C GLY A 829 -20.57 -14.16 18.62
N ASN A 830 -20.96 -15.41 18.39
CA ASN A 830 -20.35 -16.58 19.03
C ASN A 830 -18.90 -16.75 18.59
N THR A 831 -18.00 -17.08 19.52
CA THR A 831 -16.59 -17.35 19.24
C THR A 831 -16.18 -18.69 19.84
N VAL A 832 -15.55 -19.55 19.03
CA VAL A 832 -15.10 -20.90 19.41
C VAL A 832 -13.64 -21.10 19.04
N GLN A 833 -12.87 -21.81 19.85
CA GLN A 833 -11.50 -22.20 19.50
C GLN A 833 -11.54 -23.28 18.39
N ILE A 834 -10.70 -23.13 17.38
CA ILE A 834 -10.61 -24.05 16.23
C ILE A 834 -9.22 -24.70 16.15
N PRO A 835 -9.12 -25.96 15.67
CA PRO A 835 -7.83 -26.63 15.54
C PRO A 835 -6.97 -25.98 14.45
N VAL A 836 -5.66 -25.92 14.69
CA VAL A 836 -4.67 -25.59 13.66
C VAL A 836 -3.81 -26.79 13.33
N GLN A 837 -3.37 -26.89 12.08
CA GLN A 837 -2.40 -27.90 11.64
C GLN A 837 -1.10 -27.20 11.24
N ASN A 838 -0.08 -27.39 12.08
CA ASN A 838 1.28 -26.89 11.96
C ASN A 838 1.93 -27.06 10.55
N VAL A 839 2.29 -25.95 9.87
CA VAL A 839 2.94 -25.90 8.54
C VAL A 839 3.78 -24.62 8.35
N GLY A 840 5.10 -24.66 8.31
CA GLY A 840 5.89 -25.37 9.31
C GLY A 840 6.54 -24.41 10.28
N GLU A 841 7.88 -24.34 10.46
CA GLU A 841 8.48 -23.96 11.77
C GLU A 841 7.86 -22.71 12.43
N PHE A 842 7.50 -21.73 11.60
CA PHE A 842 6.92 -20.44 11.98
C PHE A 842 5.46 -20.23 11.50
N GLY A 843 4.76 -21.27 11.07
CA GLY A 843 3.45 -21.22 10.42
C GLY A 843 2.50 -22.38 10.72
N PHE A 844 1.28 -22.28 10.23
CA PHE A 844 0.15 -23.17 10.51
C PHE A 844 -0.95 -23.01 9.45
N THR A 845 -1.75 -24.06 9.27
CA THR A 845 -3.00 -24.01 8.53
C THR A 845 -4.20 -23.93 9.46
N VAL A 846 -5.22 -23.22 9.03
CA VAL A 846 -6.48 -22.98 9.74
C VAL A 846 -7.65 -23.09 8.75
N ASN A 847 -8.76 -23.64 9.20
CA ASN A 847 -10.01 -23.70 8.42
C ASN A 847 -10.90 -22.52 8.79
N MET A 848 -11.64 -22.00 7.81
CA MET A 848 -12.61 -20.91 7.97
C MET A 848 -13.94 -21.38 7.36
N SER A 849 -14.94 -21.60 8.22
CA SER A 849 -16.23 -22.19 7.84
C SER A 849 -17.03 -21.32 6.89
N GLU A 850 -17.91 -21.93 6.12
CA GLU A 850 -18.95 -21.28 5.31
C GLU A 850 -20.34 -21.60 5.89
N LYS A 851 -21.27 -20.64 5.79
CA LYS A 851 -22.72 -20.83 6.00
C LYS A 851 -23.45 -19.68 5.28
N ASP A 852 -24.52 -20.00 4.54
CA ASP A 852 -25.36 -19.04 3.80
C ASP A 852 -24.59 -18.16 2.79
N LYS A 853 -23.61 -18.76 2.09
CA LYS A 853 -22.61 -18.15 1.21
C LYS A 853 -21.68 -17.15 1.92
N LYS A 854 -21.55 -17.26 3.25
CA LYS A 854 -20.74 -16.36 4.09
C LYS A 854 -19.69 -17.09 4.90
N LEU A 855 -18.44 -16.73 4.66
CA LEU A 855 -17.31 -17.13 5.48
C LEU A 855 -17.37 -16.51 6.88
N SER A 856 -16.76 -17.20 7.84
CA SER A 856 -16.57 -16.73 9.21
C SER A 856 -15.41 -15.72 9.33
N ARG A 857 -15.15 -15.24 10.54
CA ARG A 857 -13.91 -14.54 10.88
C ARG A 857 -12.99 -15.48 11.66
N VAL A 858 -11.73 -15.61 11.25
CA VAL A 858 -10.69 -16.35 11.98
C VAL A 858 -9.73 -15.38 12.66
N SER A 859 -9.51 -15.54 13.97
CA SER A 859 -8.57 -14.74 14.75
C SER A 859 -7.55 -15.65 15.43
N CYS A 860 -6.27 -15.48 15.09
CA CYS A 860 -5.17 -16.32 15.51
C CYS A 860 -4.16 -15.55 16.34
N VAL A 861 -3.65 -16.16 17.41
CA VAL A 861 -2.64 -15.56 18.29
C VAL A 861 -1.34 -16.36 18.17
N VAL A 862 -0.24 -15.67 17.86
CA VAL A 862 1.09 -16.27 17.63
C VAL A 862 2.10 -15.68 18.62
N ASP A 863 2.60 -16.53 19.51
CA ASP A 863 3.47 -16.14 20.62
C ASP A 863 4.95 -16.39 20.29
N ASN A 864 5.84 -15.46 20.60
CA ASN A 864 7.29 -15.69 20.64
C ASN A 864 7.84 -15.44 22.03
N TYR A 865 8.90 -16.14 22.40
CA TYR A 865 9.72 -15.79 23.56
C TYR A 865 11.07 -15.23 23.11
N LYS A 866 11.68 -14.37 23.93
CA LYS A 866 13.05 -13.88 23.68
C LYS A 866 14.04 -14.99 24.01
N THR A 867 14.96 -15.29 23.10
CA THR A 867 16.01 -16.30 23.35
C THR A 867 17.13 -15.72 24.22
N PRO A 868 17.61 -16.43 25.26
CA PRO A 868 18.80 -16.01 26.02
C PRO A 868 20.04 -15.86 25.13
N GLU A 869 20.89 -14.86 25.42
CA GLU A 869 22.15 -14.61 24.71
C GLU A 869 23.27 -15.55 25.17
N ALA A 870 23.04 -16.86 25.03
CA ALA A 870 24.03 -17.88 25.34
C ALA A 870 25.22 -17.79 24.38
N LYS A 871 26.44 -17.82 24.95
CA LYS A 871 27.70 -17.97 24.18
C LYS A 871 28.08 -19.44 24.10
N GLY A 872 28.28 -19.93 22.88
CA GLY A 872 28.74 -21.28 22.60
C GLY A 872 29.98 -21.26 21.74
N LYS A 873 30.90 -22.17 22.02
CA LYS A 873 32.10 -22.40 21.19
C LYS A 873 32.29 -23.88 20.99
N LEU A 874 32.23 -24.31 19.74
CA LEU A 874 32.51 -25.69 19.36
C LEU A 874 33.96 -25.80 18.90
N THR A 875 34.74 -26.62 19.60
CA THR A 875 36.14 -26.91 19.32
C THR A 875 36.22 -28.23 18.54
N PHE A 876 36.94 -28.24 17.42
CA PHE A 876 37.17 -29.43 16.62
C PHE A 876 38.49 -30.08 17.00
N LYS A 877 38.49 -31.40 17.07
CA LYS A 877 39.72 -32.19 17.16
C LYS A 877 39.76 -33.22 16.04
N LYS A 878 40.95 -33.50 15.53
CA LYS A 878 41.19 -34.66 14.67
C LYS A 878 41.90 -35.74 15.45
N ALA A 879 41.56 -37.00 15.20
CA ALA A 879 42.33 -38.14 15.66
C ALA A 879 42.47 -39.20 14.57
N GLN A 880 43.49 -40.04 14.73
CA GLN A 880 43.68 -41.28 13.97
C GLN A 880 43.39 -42.49 14.86
N TYR A 881 42.73 -43.50 14.32
CA TYR A 881 42.61 -44.84 14.88
C TYR A 881 43.67 -45.74 14.25
N LYS A 882 44.60 -46.24 15.07
CA LYS A 882 45.67 -47.16 14.66
C LYS A 882 46.03 -48.11 15.80
N ASP A 883 46.26 -49.38 15.47
CA ASP A 883 46.72 -50.43 16.40
C ASP A 883 45.93 -50.50 17.72
N GLY A 884 44.60 -50.35 17.63
CA GLY A 884 43.67 -50.36 18.76
C GLY A 884 43.60 -49.06 19.58
N LYS A 885 44.33 -48.00 19.20
CA LYS A 885 44.40 -46.73 19.93
C LYS A 885 43.91 -45.55 19.07
N ILE A 886 43.19 -44.64 19.72
CA ILE A 886 42.88 -43.32 19.18
C ILE A 886 43.98 -42.36 19.62
N THR A 887 44.56 -41.60 18.67
CA THR A 887 45.60 -40.58 18.94
C THR A 887 45.18 -39.26 18.30
N GLU A 888 45.07 -38.19 19.10
CA GLU A 888 44.77 -36.85 18.60
C GLU A 888 45.89 -36.30 17.70
N MET A 889 45.53 -35.41 16.76
CA MET A 889 46.44 -34.81 15.78
C MET A 889 46.37 -33.28 15.86
N PRO A 890 47.50 -32.57 15.94
CA PRO A 890 47.53 -31.10 16.01
C PRO A 890 47.11 -30.46 14.67
N GLY A 891 46.51 -29.27 14.71
CA GLY A 891 46.15 -28.50 13.52
C GLY A 891 45.09 -29.19 12.64
N LEU A 892 44.26 -30.04 13.25
CA LEU A 892 43.35 -30.99 12.57
C LEU A 892 44.05 -31.96 11.60
N GLY A 893 45.37 -32.17 11.71
CA GLY A 893 46.13 -33.06 10.82
C GLY A 893 46.17 -32.67 9.34
N GLY A 894 45.72 -31.45 8.99
CA GLY A 894 45.55 -31.02 7.59
C GLY A 894 44.19 -31.31 6.96
N ALA A 895 43.23 -31.82 7.75
CA ALA A 895 41.86 -32.12 7.34
C ALA A 895 40.99 -30.88 7.08
N THR A 896 39.86 -31.06 6.41
CA THR A 896 38.79 -30.04 6.30
C THR A 896 37.40 -30.65 6.48
N PHE A 897 36.52 -29.89 7.14
CA PHE A 897 35.13 -30.29 7.37
C PHE A 897 34.16 -29.23 6.83
N GLU A 898 32.95 -29.67 6.56
CA GLU A 898 31.80 -28.83 6.24
C GLU A 898 30.61 -29.23 7.11
N ILE A 899 29.89 -28.25 7.63
CA ILE A 899 28.73 -28.47 8.51
C ILE A 899 27.47 -28.00 7.80
N TYR A 900 26.47 -28.86 7.69
CA TYR A 900 25.18 -28.60 7.07
C TYR A 900 24.06 -28.79 8.12
N PRO A 901 22.96 -27.99 8.07
CA PRO A 901 21.77 -28.29 8.87
C PRO A 901 21.08 -29.55 8.37
N ALA A 902 20.25 -30.19 9.20
CA ALA A 902 19.51 -31.39 8.82
C ALA A 902 18.12 -31.09 8.25
N LYS A 903 17.74 -31.85 7.21
CA LYS A 903 16.44 -31.81 6.53
C LYS A 903 16.06 -33.20 6.05
N ASP A 904 14.84 -33.63 6.34
CA ASP A 904 14.33 -34.97 5.99
C ASP A 904 15.30 -36.12 6.41
N GLY A 905 15.97 -35.95 7.55
CA GLY A 905 16.95 -36.90 8.09
C GLY A 905 18.32 -36.91 7.40
N LYS A 906 18.62 -35.95 6.53
CA LYS A 906 19.85 -35.86 5.71
C LYS A 906 20.48 -34.45 5.81
N PRO A 907 21.71 -34.23 5.31
CA PRO A 907 22.26 -32.87 5.20
C PRO A 907 21.48 -32.04 4.17
N ASP A 908 21.11 -30.79 4.51
CA ASP A 908 20.45 -29.89 3.57
C ASP A 908 21.44 -29.17 2.65
N TYR A 909 21.58 -29.70 1.44
CA TYR A 909 22.37 -29.07 0.38
C TYR A 909 21.62 -27.98 -0.40
N SER A 910 20.34 -27.71 -0.12
CA SER A 910 19.51 -26.78 -0.92
C SER A 910 19.95 -25.30 -0.82
N ALA A 911 20.72 -24.94 0.21
CA ALA A 911 21.38 -23.64 0.33
C ALA A 911 22.64 -23.50 -0.56
N GLY A 912 23.09 -24.56 -1.24
CA GLY A 912 24.24 -24.56 -2.15
C GLY A 912 25.62 -24.41 -1.51
N LYS A 913 25.71 -24.38 -0.17
CA LYS A 913 26.94 -24.23 0.62
C LYS A 913 26.73 -24.71 2.06
N PRO A 914 27.79 -25.05 2.81
CA PRO A 914 27.67 -25.36 4.23
C PRO A 914 27.40 -24.11 5.08
N LEU A 915 26.87 -24.35 6.29
CA LEU A 915 26.73 -23.38 7.36
C LEU A 915 28.09 -22.96 7.94
N TYR A 916 29.02 -23.91 8.05
CA TYR A 916 30.41 -23.67 8.44
C TYR A 916 31.36 -24.52 7.57
N THR A 917 32.45 -23.93 7.08
CA THR A 917 33.61 -24.67 6.53
C THR A 917 34.76 -24.55 7.51
N ILE A 918 35.28 -25.69 7.97
CA ILE A 918 36.39 -25.78 8.92
C ILE A 918 37.67 -26.07 8.14
N LYS A 919 38.58 -25.10 8.12
CA LYS A 919 39.87 -25.17 7.41
C LYS A 919 40.97 -25.81 8.30
N PRO A 920 42.12 -26.23 7.73
CA PRO A 920 43.21 -26.78 8.53
C PRO A 920 43.70 -25.75 9.55
N GLY A 921 43.89 -26.15 10.81
CA GLY A 921 44.22 -25.24 11.92
C GLY A 921 43.06 -24.36 12.44
N GLN A 922 41.86 -24.42 11.84
CA GLN A 922 40.68 -23.72 12.37
C GLN A 922 40.00 -24.56 13.45
N GLU A 923 40.65 -24.68 14.61
CA GLU A 923 40.26 -25.64 15.66
C GLU A 923 38.97 -25.26 16.43
N SER A 924 38.26 -24.17 16.08
CA SER A 924 36.95 -23.87 16.69
C SER A 924 36.06 -22.91 15.87
N ILE A 925 34.75 -22.87 16.22
CA ILE A 925 33.75 -21.90 15.75
C ILE A 925 32.90 -21.37 16.91
N GLU A 926 32.32 -20.19 16.75
CA GLU A 926 31.22 -19.71 17.58
C GLU A 926 29.89 -20.37 17.16
N VAL A 927 29.13 -20.81 18.15
CA VAL A 927 27.80 -21.41 18.02
C VAL A 927 26.75 -20.36 18.35
N LYS A 928 25.83 -20.10 17.41
CA LYS A 928 24.81 -19.04 17.50
C LYS A 928 23.39 -19.54 17.18
N THR A 929 23.23 -20.85 16.99
CA THR A 929 21.98 -21.54 16.67
C THR A 929 22.03 -22.93 17.27
N THR A 930 20.95 -23.37 17.91
CA THR A 930 20.71 -24.79 18.21
C THR A 930 20.22 -25.54 16.95
N GLY A 931 20.19 -26.86 17.01
CA GLY A 931 19.63 -27.72 15.97
C GLY A 931 20.39 -29.02 15.74
N THR A 932 19.88 -29.80 14.79
CA THR A 932 20.55 -31.00 14.28
C THR A 932 21.39 -30.65 13.06
N PHE A 933 22.63 -31.15 13.03
CA PHE A 933 23.62 -30.87 11.98
C PHE A 933 24.28 -32.15 11.47
N PHE A 934 24.90 -32.05 10.29
CA PHE A 934 25.75 -33.08 9.70
C PHE A 934 27.14 -32.52 9.44
N LEU A 935 28.16 -33.20 9.94
CA LEU A 935 29.56 -32.97 9.57
C LEU A 935 29.90 -33.84 8.35
N VAL A 936 30.34 -33.21 7.28
CA VAL A 936 30.92 -33.83 6.08
C VAL A 936 32.43 -33.58 6.16
N GLU A 937 33.25 -34.63 6.14
CA GLU A 937 34.68 -34.43 5.91
C GLU A 937 34.93 -34.27 4.40
N THR A 938 35.61 -33.19 4.01
CA THR A 938 35.92 -32.89 2.61
C THR A 938 37.38 -33.15 2.25
N LYS A 939 38.24 -33.36 3.26
CA LYS A 939 39.62 -33.77 3.10
C LYS A 939 40.14 -34.43 4.37
N ALA A 940 40.72 -35.62 4.25
CA ALA A 940 41.39 -36.32 5.36
C ALA A 940 42.85 -35.86 5.56
N PRO A 941 43.45 -36.13 6.74
CA PRO A 941 44.90 -36.04 6.95
C PRO A 941 45.70 -36.96 6.01
N LYS A 942 46.96 -36.60 5.75
CA LYS A 942 47.82 -37.34 4.81
C LYS A 942 48.08 -38.78 5.30
N GLY A 943 47.52 -39.76 4.59
CA GLY A 943 47.68 -41.19 4.89
C GLY A 943 46.55 -41.80 5.72
N LEU A 944 45.47 -41.05 5.97
CA LEU A 944 44.22 -41.54 6.54
C LEU A 944 43.11 -41.53 5.47
N ASN A 945 42.04 -42.29 5.71
CA ASN A 945 40.89 -42.37 4.82
C ASN A 945 39.83 -41.33 5.20
N LEU A 946 39.22 -40.70 4.19
CA LEU A 946 38.08 -39.80 4.37
C LEU A 946 36.90 -40.52 5.03
N LEU A 947 36.14 -39.83 5.88
CA LEU A 947 34.86 -40.34 6.38
C LEU A 947 33.95 -40.78 5.20
N PRO A 948 33.38 -42.00 5.23
CA PRO A 948 32.63 -42.55 4.09
C PRO A 948 31.24 -41.93 3.90
N HIS A 949 30.68 -41.30 4.94
CA HIS A 949 29.35 -40.69 4.93
C HIS A 949 29.30 -39.47 5.88
N PRO A 950 28.41 -38.49 5.65
CA PRO A 950 28.14 -37.41 6.60
C PRO A 950 27.71 -37.94 7.98
N VAL A 951 28.24 -37.36 9.05
CA VAL A 951 27.98 -37.82 10.43
C VAL A 951 27.10 -36.82 11.19
N LYS A 952 25.98 -37.32 11.73
CA LYS A 952 24.99 -36.53 12.48
C LYS A 952 25.51 -36.16 13.87
N PHE A 953 25.38 -34.89 14.24
CA PHE A 953 25.51 -34.41 15.61
C PHE A 953 24.42 -33.37 15.92
N GLU A 954 24.21 -33.05 17.19
CA GLU A 954 23.18 -32.12 17.64
C GLU A 954 23.78 -31.10 18.61
N ILE A 955 23.34 -29.85 18.47
CA ILE A 955 23.62 -28.78 19.42
C ILE A 955 22.28 -28.38 20.05
N ALA A 956 22.10 -28.71 21.32
CA ALA A 956 20.94 -28.32 22.11
C ALA A 956 21.32 -27.22 23.11
N MET A 957 20.33 -26.69 23.84
CA MET A 957 20.52 -25.81 24.99
C MET A 957 20.04 -26.56 26.23
N ASP A 958 20.91 -26.76 27.21
CA ASP A 958 20.52 -27.35 28.49
C ASP A 958 19.77 -26.31 29.33
N GLN A 959 18.49 -26.60 29.61
CA GLN A 959 17.57 -25.68 30.27
C GLN A 959 17.82 -25.53 31.79
N ASN A 960 18.70 -26.35 32.39
CA ASN A 960 19.04 -26.25 33.82
C ASN A 960 20.34 -25.47 34.06
N THR A 961 21.22 -25.41 33.06
CA THR A 961 22.59 -24.87 33.18
C THR A 961 22.89 -23.71 32.24
N GLU A 962 21.90 -23.29 31.44
CA GLU A 962 21.96 -22.19 30.46
C GLU A 962 23.13 -22.29 29.47
N LYS A 963 23.50 -23.52 29.08
CA LYS A 963 24.65 -23.80 28.23
C LYS A 963 24.27 -24.66 27.05
N TYR A 964 24.88 -24.35 25.89
CA TYR A 964 24.84 -25.26 24.77
C TYR A 964 25.44 -26.62 25.17
N THR A 965 24.79 -27.69 24.74
CA THR A 965 25.29 -29.06 24.83
C THR A 965 25.52 -29.61 23.44
N ILE A 966 26.54 -30.45 23.28
CA ILE A 966 26.77 -31.18 22.04
C ILE A 966 26.62 -32.69 22.26
N SER A 967 25.87 -33.34 21.39
CA SER A 967 25.69 -34.79 21.39
C SER A 967 25.92 -35.39 19.99
N ALA A 968 26.28 -36.67 19.96
CA ALA A 968 26.36 -37.49 18.76
C ALA A 968 25.73 -38.86 19.05
N GLY A 969 25.08 -39.45 18.04
CA GLY A 969 24.50 -40.78 18.16
C GLY A 969 25.58 -41.84 18.40
N THR A 970 25.41 -42.68 19.42
CA THR A 970 26.36 -43.72 19.84
C THR A 970 26.62 -44.82 18.81
N SER A 971 25.92 -44.81 17.67
CA SER A 971 25.97 -45.87 16.64
C SER A 971 27.20 -45.86 15.74
N ASN A 972 27.94 -44.75 15.63
CA ASN A 972 28.84 -44.54 14.48
C ASN A 972 30.34 -44.68 14.76
N GLY A 973 30.83 -44.47 15.99
CA GLY A 973 32.25 -44.61 16.37
C GLY A 973 33.27 -43.64 15.72
N LEU A 974 32.89 -42.95 14.64
CA LEU A 974 33.73 -42.04 13.85
C LEU A 974 33.82 -40.61 14.44
N ILE A 975 32.92 -40.25 15.35
CA ILE A 975 32.98 -39.00 16.11
C ILE A 975 32.71 -39.24 17.59
N THR A 976 33.26 -38.37 18.45
CA THR A 976 32.91 -38.30 19.88
C THR A 976 32.70 -36.84 20.30
N THR A 977 31.73 -36.60 21.18
CA THR A 977 31.30 -35.28 21.63
C THR A 977 31.42 -35.14 23.14
N SER A 978 31.90 -34.00 23.63
CA SER A 978 32.00 -33.72 25.07
C SER A 978 31.95 -32.21 25.40
N GLY A 979 31.74 -31.87 26.67
CA GLY A 979 31.74 -30.49 27.16
C GLY A 979 30.48 -29.68 26.81
N THR A 980 30.40 -28.45 27.35
CA THR A 980 29.22 -27.57 27.26
C THR A 980 29.63 -26.09 27.14
N GLY A 981 28.74 -25.25 26.61
CA GLY A 981 28.95 -23.81 26.46
C GLY A 981 30.15 -23.48 25.56
N GLU A 982 31.16 -22.80 26.12
CA GLU A 982 32.41 -22.50 25.41
C GLU A 982 33.43 -23.66 25.40
N ALA A 983 33.13 -24.75 26.11
CA ALA A 983 33.99 -25.92 26.24
C ALA A 983 33.49 -27.14 25.44
N MET A 984 32.59 -26.95 24.46
CA MET A 984 32.13 -28.05 23.61
C MET A 984 33.26 -28.54 22.68
N ILE A 985 33.40 -29.86 22.56
CA ILE A 985 34.40 -30.53 21.74
C ILE A 985 33.71 -31.56 20.83
N LEU A 986 34.05 -31.54 19.53
CA LEU A 986 33.74 -32.57 18.55
C LEU A 986 35.05 -33.15 18.01
N THR A 987 35.35 -34.40 18.37
CA THR A 987 36.52 -35.13 17.86
C THR A 987 36.11 -36.01 16.70
N VAL A 988 36.83 -35.94 15.59
CA VAL A 988 36.61 -36.74 14.36
C VAL A 988 37.76 -37.73 14.16
N VAL A 989 37.44 -39.02 14.03
CA VAL A 989 38.40 -40.13 14.03
C VAL A 989 38.44 -40.83 12.67
N ASP A 990 39.62 -40.87 12.03
CA ASP A 990 39.80 -41.64 10.78
C ASP A 990 40.55 -42.94 11.01
N THR A 991 40.46 -43.84 10.04
CA THR A 991 41.32 -45.01 9.94
C THR A 991 42.52 -44.72 9.03
N ALA A 992 43.66 -45.33 9.32
CA ALA A 992 44.82 -45.29 8.42
C ALA A 992 44.49 -45.94 7.06
N SER A 993 45.08 -45.40 5.99
CA SER A 993 45.01 -46.03 4.66
C SER A 993 45.77 -47.35 4.66
N GLY A 994 45.05 -48.44 4.90
CA GLY A 994 45.58 -49.78 4.79
C GLY A 994 46.12 -50.00 3.37
N THR A 995 47.35 -50.47 3.27
CA THR A 995 47.89 -50.95 2.00
C THR A 995 47.07 -52.16 1.57
N LEU A 996 46.14 -51.96 0.63
CA LEU A 996 45.55 -53.03 -0.14
C LEU A 996 46.69 -53.94 -0.64
N PRO A 997 46.66 -55.26 -0.36
CA PRO A 997 47.62 -56.16 -0.98
C PRO A 997 47.48 -56.03 -2.50
N LYS A 998 48.60 -55.98 -3.23
CA LYS A 998 48.61 -55.83 -4.70
C LYS A 998 48.06 -57.09 -5.37
N THR A 999 46.74 -57.24 -5.34
CA THR A 999 45.97 -58.31 -6.00
C THR A 999 45.80 -58.09 -7.51
N GLY A 1000 46.43 -57.04 -8.05
CA GLY A 1000 46.90 -57.01 -9.43
C GLY A 1000 48.14 -57.89 -9.63
N GLY A 1001 47.98 -59.21 -9.45
CA GLY A 1001 49.03 -60.18 -9.77
C GLY A 1001 49.29 -60.27 -11.27
N ASN A 1002 50.45 -60.83 -11.66
CA ASN A 1002 50.96 -60.82 -13.05
C ASN A 1002 50.03 -61.42 -14.13
N GLY A 1003 48.91 -62.05 -13.78
CA GLY A 1003 47.93 -62.62 -14.72
C GLY A 1003 47.39 -61.61 -15.75
N VAL A 1004 47.18 -60.34 -15.36
CA VAL A 1004 46.63 -59.32 -16.30
C VAL A 1004 47.59 -59.04 -17.47
N VAL A 1005 48.91 -59.13 -17.24
CA VAL A 1005 49.92 -58.96 -18.30
C VAL A 1005 49.83 -60.08 -19.33
N TRP A 1006 49.58 -61.32 -18.90
CA TRP A 1006 49.40 -62.47 -19.79
C TRP A 1006 48.12 -62.36 -20.63
N TRP A 1007 47.01 -61.89 -20.05
CA TRP A 1007 45.78 -61.64 -20.82
C TRP A 1007 45.93 -60.50 -21.83
N ALA A 1008 46.61 -59.41 -21.45
CA ALA A 1008 46.92 -58.31 -22.38
C ALA A 1008 47.82 -58.76 -23.54
N ALA A 1009 48.88 -59.52 -23.25
CA ALA A 1009 49.77 -60.09 -24.25
C ALA A 1009 49.05 -61.09 -25.18
N GLY A 1010 48.17 -61.94 -24.61
CA GLY A 1010 47.34 -62.87 -25.38
C GLY A 1010 46.37 -62.17 -26.33
N GLY A 1011 45.71 -61.11 -25.89
CA GLY A 1011 44.86 -60.28 -26.76
C GLY A 1011 45.65 -59.64 -27.91
N LEU A 1012 46.84 -59.11 -27.62
CA LEU A 1012 47.73 -58.51 -28.63
C LEU A 1012 48.23 -59.55 -29.64
N ALA A 1013 48.55 -60.77 -29.19
CA ALA A 1013 48.91 -61.89 -30.05
C ALA A 1013 47.76 -62.35 -30.97
N ILE A 1014 46.52 -62.38 -30.48
CA ILE A 1014 45.33 -62.70 -31.29
C ILE A 1014 45.11 -61.62 -32.37
N VAL A 1015 45.27 -60.34 -32.05
CA VAL A 1015 45.18 -59.24 -33.03
C VAL A 1015 46.29 -59.36 -34.09
N ALA A 1016 47.53 -59.65 -33.68
CA ALA A 1016 48.64 -59.86 -34.61
C ALA A 1016 48.43 -61.08 -35.53
N ALA A 1017 47.93 -62.20 -34.99
CA ALA A 1017 47.58 -63.38 -35.77
C ALA A 1017 46.43 -63.11 -36.75
N GLY A 1018 45.40 -62.36 -36.33
CA GLY A 1018 44.30 -61.92 -37.20
C GLY A 1018 44.77 -61.03 -38.35
N ALA A 1019 45.70 -60.10 -38.08
CA ALA A 1019 46.33 -59.27 -39.11
C ALA A 1019 47.16 -60.10 -40.11
N LEU A 1020 47.96 -61.05 -39.63
CA LEU A 1020 48.74 -61.97 -40.48
C LEU A 1020 47.85 -62.88 -41.34
N LEU A 1021 46.73 -63.37 -40.80
CA LEU A 1021 45.76 -64.18 -41.54
C LEU A 1021 44.98 -63.36 -42.59
N MET A 1022 44.71 -62.07 -42.34
CA MET A 1022 44.18 -61.16 -43.36
C MET A 1022 45.22 -60.85 -44.44
N TYR A 1023 46.49 -60.66 -44.08
CA TYR A 1023 47.57 -60.43 -45.05
C TYR A 1023 47.77 -61.64 -45.98
N ARG A 1024 47.74 -62.87 -45.42
CA ARG A 1024 47.76 -64.14 -46.17
C ARG A 1024 46.48 -64.47 -46.95
N ARG A 1025 45.48 -63.60 -46.97
CA ARG A 1025 44.29 -63.67 -47.84
C ARG A 1025 44.27 -62.58 -48.93
N ARG A 1026 45.39 -61.85 -49.11
CA ARG A 1026 45.60 -60.84 -50.16
C ARG A 1026 46.96 -60.98 -50.86
N ALA A 1027 47.49 -62.20 -50.88
CA ALA A 1027 48.66 -62.64 -51.63
C ALA A 1027 48.33 -63.98 -52.31
#